data_AF-A0A9E6VTM3-F1
#
_entry.id   AF-A0A9E6VTM3-F1
#
_cell.length_a   1.000
_cell.length_b   1.000
_cell.length_c   1.000
_cell.angle_alpha   90.00
_cell.angle_beta   90.00
_cell.angle_gamma   90.00
#
_symmetry.space_group_name_H-M   'P 1'
#
loop_
_entity.id
_entity.type
_entity.pdbx_description
1 polymer ?
#
loop_
_entity_poly.entity_id
_entity_poly.type
_entity_poly.pdbx_seq_one_letter_code
_entity_poly.pdbx_strand_id
1 'polypeptide(L)'
;MKKILLFLPAFALCLEPVSAQKPAETTTKKDPFTDAATYNALTMRSIGPAVTSGRIADLAVNPANKSEWYIAAAAGGVWKTMNAGVTFSPVFDGQGSYSIGCVTIDPNNPHTVWVGTGENNNQRAVGYGDGIYKSEDDGKSWKNVGLKTSEHIGRIVVDPANSDVVYAAAYGPVWSAGGERGIYKTTDGGKTWKQILFVSENTGFNEIHMDPHDHNVLYACAHQRRRQEWTYIGGGPESALYKSTDGGANWNKLTNGLPSANMGRIGLAISPVNGDYLYAIIEAEEGKGVYRSTDRGASWEKRCEYATAGNYYQEIFAHPTELNTLYSMDVWIQVSNDGGKTFRNLGEKHKHVDNHALWIDPANTNHMLSGCDGGLYESFDGAKYWDFKSNLPITQFYRVSVDNSEPFYNVYGGTQDNNTLGGPSRSISATGVINTDWFVTVGGDGFETVVDPKDPNIVYSQWQYGGLIRFDRRTGEYLDIRPQEKAGEEAYRWNWDAPLLMSNHSNTRLYFAANKVFRSDDRGNSWKVISGDLSSGSDRNKWPVMGKVWGMDGVQKNGSTSIYGNITALGESAKNENLVVAGTDDGLIQVTTDGGSTWSRTDKFAGIPERTRVQNVYPSRHNENVIYACLNNHRGGDFKPYLLKSSDKGKTWTSISANLPARGSVYCLAEDHKNANLLFVGTEFGLYFTVDGGKTWTQLSGGLPSAVCVPDMTIQERENDLVIGTFGRGFYILDDYSPLQNLKKEDLDKKAQIFTVKDGLAYIPSTPFGHKGKSFQGESFFVSESPGPGAVITYWLKDDYKTIREKRKEKEKELVKNNKAVPYPSHDSLRIEDREEAPYLLLVISDAEGKTVRSIKQPAKKGMHRVNWNGRHDVTSPVSFYTPDPDNPYESEDQGPLAIPGRYTATLMKVENGVTEKIAEPVSFNFKTLGNSSLPVNQAQLSQFNKDLGEFRRTVLGTSSYLGELKDRMKYIKKAVVNLSPEQAQLVKEIRSIESTIATLEQKFNGDGSVAKREYETLPGLTGLVENIVGNLWLTSAQQTGTYETKLADAKKAFGPVYGEVKALKERVEALEKTLDNNKAPYTPGRFPDYKGN
;
A
#
# COMPACT_ATOMS: atom_id res chain seq x y z
N MET A 1 58.45 50.23 39.77
CA MET A 1 58.08 50.92 41.03
C MET A 1 56.88 50.23 41.64
N LYS A 2 56.92 50.02 42.96
CA LYS A 2 56.09 49.13 43.79
C LYS A 2 54.57 49.29 43.62
N LYS A 3 53.82 48.18 43.71
CA LYS A 3 52.60 48.08 44.54
C LYS A 3 52.32 46.62 44.92
N ILE A 4 51.83 46.48 46.15
CA ILE A 4 51.98 45.36 47.07
C ILE A 4 50.90 44.29 46.86
N LEU A 5 51.30 43.01 46.92
CA LEU A 5 50.44 41.83 47.00
C LEU A 5 49.78 41.74 48.39
N LEU A 6 48.49 41.39 48.43
CA LEU A 6 47.84 40.86 49.62
C LEU A 6 47.24 39.48 49.30
N PHE A 7 47.69 38.48 50.04
CA PHE A 7 47.21 37.09 50.02
C PHE A 7 45.95 36.94 50.88
N LEU A 8 44.96 36.18 50.39
CA LEU A 8 43.88 35.59 51.18
C LEU A 8 43.63 34.17 50.65
N PRO A 9 43.67 33.12 51.49
CA PRO A 9 43.58 31.73 51.05
C PRO A 9 42.12 31.27 50.90
N ALA A 10 41.81 30.63 49.78
CA ALA A 10 40.52 29.99 49.53
C ALA A 10 40.47 28.59 50.17
N PHE A 11 39.45 28.37 50.99
CA PHE A 11 39.11 27.06 51.57
C PHE A 11 38.61 26.11 50.47
N ALA A 12 39.23 24.93 50.37
CA ALA A 12 38.77 23.83 49.54
C ALA A 12 37.64 23.07 50.25
N LEU A 13 36.46 23.01 49.64
CA LEU A 13 35.36 22.13 50.01
C LEU A 13 35.29 21.00 48.97
N CYS A 14 35.58 19.78 49.42
CA CYS A 14 35.37 18.55 48.66
C CYS A 14 33.86 18.32 48.48
N LEU A 15 33.38 18.35 47.24
CA LEU A 15 32.06 17.86 46.84
C LEU A 15 32.24 16.50 46.16
N GLU A 16 31.72 15.45 46.78
CA GLU A 16 31.55 14.13 46.15
C GLU A 16 30.52 14.22 45.00
N PRO A 17 30.72 13.51 43.88
CA PRO A 17 29.73 13.48 42.81
C PRO A 17 28.56 12.60 43.23
N VAL A 18 27.42 13.22 43.53
CA VAL A 18 26.14 12.52 43.61
C VAL A 18 25.82 11.98 42.21
N SER A 19 26.05 10.68 42.02
CA SER A 19 25.55 9.94 40.86
C SER A 19 24.03 9.91 40.94
N ALA A 20 23.37 10.84 40.24
CA ALA A 20 21.93 10.81 40.04
C ALA A 20 21.55 9.52 39.27
N GLN A 21 20.96 8.55 39.98
CA GLN A 21 20.25 7.44 39.35
C GLN A 21 19.16 8.02 38.45
N LYS A 22 19.25 7.79 37.13
CA LYS A 22 18.12 7.96 36.21
C LYS A 22 16.91 7.24 36.81
N PRO A 23 15.72 7.86 36.89
CA PRO A 23 14.50 7.14 37.24
C PRO A 23 14.35 5.98 36.27
N ALA A 24 14.18 4.77 36.80
CA ALA A 24 13.80 3.64 35.97
C ALA A 24 12.49 3.99 35.27
N GLU A 25 12.49 4.09 33.95
CA GLU A 25 11.25 4.11 33.17
C GLU A 25 10.48 2.82 33.48
N THR A 26 9.52 2.92 34.40
CA THR A 26 8.41 1.98 34.47
C THR A 26 7.68 2.08 33.14
N THR A 27 7.97 1.16 32.23
CA THR A 27 7.15 0.92 31.03
C THR A 27 5.74 0.62 31.50
N THR A 28 4.88 1.63 31.52
CA THR A 28 3.44 1.46 31.69
C THR A 28 2.98 0.50 30.59
N LYS A 29 2.40 -0.65 30.98
CA LYS A 29 1.79 -1.57 30.01
C LYS A 29 0.73 -0.78 29.24
N LYS A 30 0.92 -0.59 27.93
CA LYS A 30 -0.09 0.02 27.06
C LYS A 30 -1.36 -0.83 27.10
N ASP A 31 -2.50 -0.18 27.20
CA ASP A 31 -3.82 -0.83 27.13
C ASP A 31 -3.99 -1.41 25.71
N PRO A 32 -4.10 -2.74 25.55
CA PRO A 32 -4.24 -3.37 24.24
C PRO A 32 -5.38 -2.82 23.40
N PHE A 33 -6.44 -2.33 24.03
CA PHE A 33 -7.60 -1.75 23.36
C PHE A 33 -7.28 -0.43 22.61
N THR A 34 -6.24 0.27 23.05
CA THR A 34 -5.80 1.55 22.46
C THR A 34 -4.46 1.42 21.72
N ASP A 35 -3.84 0.25 21.75
CA ASP A 35 -2.56 0.01 21.10
C ASP A 35 -2.77 -0.39 19.64
N ALA A 36 -2.26 0.42 18.70
CA ALA A 36 -2.41 0.15 17.27
C ALA A 36 -1.88 -1.23 16.86
N ALA A 37 -0.80 -1.69 17.50
CA ALA A 37 -0.17 -2.98 17.23
C ALA A 37 -1.12 -4.18 17.47
N THR A 38 -2.12 -4.02 18.34
CA THR A 38 -3.18 -5.03 18.58
C THR A 38 -3.93 -5.39 17.29
N TYR A 39 -4.08 -4.42 16.38
CA TYR A 39 -4.96 -4.53 15.21
C TYR A 39 -4.22 -4.79 13.90
N ASN A 40 -2.89 -5.02 13.92
CA ASN A 40 -2.08 -5.19 12.71
C ASN A 40 -2.49 -6.39 11.82
N ALA A 41 -3.21 -7.38 12.37
CA ALA A 41 -3.77 -8.49 11.60
C ALA A 41 -4.99 -8.11 10.74
N LEU A 42 -5.57 -6.93 10.98
CA LEU A 42 -6.54 -6.30 10.09
C LEU A 42 -5.75 -5.61 8.97
N THR A 43 -5.28 -6.42 8.03
CA THR A 43 -4.42 -5.97 6.93
C THR A 43 -5.23 -5.43 5.76
N MET A 44 -4.95 -4.20 5.36
CA MET A 44 -5.44 -3.56 4.15
C MET A 44 -4.75 -4.18 2.93
N ARG A 45 -5.54 -4.69 2.00
CA ARG A 45 -5.07 -5.29 0.74
C ARG A 45 -5.08 -4.24 -0.37
N SER A 46 -3.95 -4.01 -1.02
CA SER A 46 -3.88 -3.14 -2.20
C SER A 46 -4.54 -3.83 -3.41
N ILE A 47 -5.33 -3.09 -4.18
CA ILE A 47 -5.90 -3.57 -5.45
C ILE A 47 -5.36 -2.83 -6.67
N GLY A 48 -4.39 -1.93 -6.49
CA GLY A 48 -3.90 -1.04 -7.54
C GLY A 48 -4.91 0.08 -7.83
N PRO A 49 -5.15 0.45 -9.11
CA PRO A 49 -4.50 -0.07 -10.32
C PRO A 49 -3.07 0.44 -10.51
N ALA A 50 -2.36 -0.12 -11.49
CA ALA A 50 -1.14 0.45 -12.06
C ALA A 50 -1.34 0.87 -13.54
N VAL A 51 -2.59 0.92 -14.01
CA VAL A 51 -2.98 1.34 -15.37
C VAL A 51 -2.47 2.73 -15.70
N THR A 52 -2.45 3.62 -14.71
CA THR A 52 -1.71 4.87 -14.68
C THR A 52 -0.75 4.81 -13.51
N SER A 53 0.55 4.92 -13.79
CA SER A 53 1.61 4.70 -12.80
C SER A 53 1.97 5.96 -12.01
N GLY A 54 1.00 6.88 -11.88
CA GLY A 54 1.01 8.10 -11.03
C GLY A 54 2.13 9.11 -11.31
N ARG A 55 2.12 10.23 -10.58
CA ARG A 55 3.04 11.34 -10.82
C ARG A 55 4.46 11.06 -10.31
N ILE A 56 5.42 11.14 -11.22
CA ILE A 56 6.86 11.09 -10.92
C ILE A 56 7.44 12.50 -10.87
N ALA A 57 7.97 12.90 -9.72
CA ALA A 57 8.54 14.24 -9.52
C ALA A 57 10.03 14.29 -9.88
N ASP A 58 10.79 13.23 -9.58
CA ASP A 58 12.24 13.18 -9.80
C ASP A 58 12.71 11.72 -9.91
N LEU A 59 13.91 11.51 -10.47
CA LEU A 59 14.52 10.19 -10.57
C LEU A 59 16.05 10.28 -10.57
N ALA A 60 16.70 9.24 -10.04
CA ALA A 60 18.15 9.12 -10.03
C ALA A 60 18.60 7.76 -10.55
N VAL A 61 19.48 7.76 -11.55
CA VAL A 61 20.04 6.56 -12.19
C VAL A 61 21.46 6.35 -11.69
N ASN A 62 21.78 5.13 -11.27
CA ASN A 62 23.14 4.76 -10.88
C ASN A 62 24.06 4.84 -12.12
N PRO A 63 25.10 5.70 -12.11
CA PRO A 63 25.98 5.86 -13.26
C PRO A 63 26.88 4.63 -13.53
N ALA A 64 27.13 3.81 -12.51
CA ALA A 64 27.93 2.58 -12.62
C ALA A 64 27.09 1.37 -13.06
N ASN A 65 25.79 1.37 -12.78
CA ASN A 65 24.85 0.33 -13.20
C ASN A 65 23.52 0.93 -13.63
N LYS A 66 23.35 1.15 -14.93
CA LYS A 66 22.15 1.78 -15.52
C LYS A 66 20.90 0.91 -15.48
N SER A 67 20.91 -0.25 -14.83
CA SER A 67 19.71 -1.01 -14.49
C SER A 67 19.17 -0.69 -13.08
N GLU A 68 19.89 0.13 -12.30
CA GLU A 68 19.51 0.50 -10.92
C GLU A 68 19.09 1.96 -10.81
N TRP A 69 17.81 2.19 -10.51
CA TRP A 69 17.24 3.55 -10.40
C TRP A 69 16.43 3.71 -9.13
N TYR A 70 16.37 4.95 -8.65
CA TYR A 70 15.42 5.41 -7.64
C TYR A 70 14.41 6.37 -8.29
N ILE A 71 13.15 6.21 -7.93
CA ILE A 71 12.05 7.06 -8.40
C ILE A 71 11.44 7.77 -7.20
N ALA A 72 11.33 9.09 -7.29
CA ALA A 72 10.60 9.91 -6.34
C ALA A 72 9.18 10.18 -6.87
N ALA A 73 8.18 9.55 -6.27
CA ALA A 73 6.79 9.86 -6.55
C ALA A 73 6.41 11.17 -5.85
N ALA A 74 5.70 12.07 -6.56
CA ALA A 74 5.21 13.32 -5.96
C ALA A 74 4.33 13.04 -4.72
N ALA A 75 3.56 11.96 -4.81
CA ALA A 75 2.89 11.29 -3.71
C ALA A 75 3.00 9.77 -3.93
N GLY A 76 3.53 9.03 -2.95
CA GLY A 76 3.70 7.57 -3.05
C GLY A 76 5.07 7.03 -2.62
N GLY A 77 5.92 7.89 -2.03
CA GLY A 77 7.23 7.52 -1.49
C GLY A 77 8.32 7.34 -2.55
N VAL A 78 9.37 6.59 -2.19
CA VAL A 78 10.51 6.30 -3.06
C VAL A 78 10.50 4.82 -3.43
N TRP A 79 10.72 4.54 -4.71
CA TRP A 79 10.77 3.21 -5.28
C TRP A 79 12.13 2.93 -5.89
N LYS A 80 12.56 1.67 -5.80
CA LYS A 80 13.83 1.21 -6.37
C LYS A 80 13.61 0.08 -7.37
N THR A 81 14.36 0.11 -8.47
CA THR A 81 14.55 -1.05 -9.36
C THR A 81 16.02 -1.45 -9.40
N MET A 82 16.29 -2.73 -9.66
CA MET A 82 17.63 -3.30 -9.89
C MET A 82 17.76 -3.92 -11.28
N ASN A 83 16.70 -3.86 -12.09
CA ASN A 83 16.56 -4.59 -13.35
C ASN A 83 15.84 -3.76 -14.42
N ALA A 84 16.14 -2.45 -14.48
CA ALA A 84 15.61 -1.52 -15.48
C ALA A 84 14.06 -1.47 -15.54
N GLY A 85 13.43 -1.57 -14.37
CA GLY A 85 11.97 -1.43 -14.22
C GLY A 85 11.16 -2.68 -14.51
N VAL A 86 11.78 -3.85 -14.68
CA VAL A 86 11.05 -5.13 -14.72
C VAL A 86 10.31 -5.36 -13.40
N THR A 87 10.94 -5.03 -12.27
CA THR A 87 10.30 -4.97 -10.96
C THR A 87 10.69 -3.71 -10.19
N PHE A 88 9.80 -3.27 -9.31
CA PHE A 88 10.01 -2.17 -8.37
C PHE A 88 9.73 -2.60 -6.94
N SER A 89 10.49 -2.08 -5.99
CA SER A 89 10.28 -2.26 -4.55
C SER A 89 10.09 -0.90 -3.88
N PRO A 90 9.06 -0.71 -3.04
CA PRO A 90 8.94 0.49 -2.24
C PRO A 90 10.02 0.46 -1.15
N VAL A 91 10.87 1.47 -1.11
CA VAL A 91 11.98 1.56 -0.14
C VAL A 91 11.72 2.61 0.95
N PHE A 92 10.57 3.30 0.91
CA PHE A 92 10.26 4.42 1.79
C PHE A 92 8.96 4.28 2.60
N ASP A 93 8.24 3.14 2.48
CA ASP A 93 6.92 2.93 3.13
C ASP A 93 6.97 2.98 4.68
N GLY A 94 8.16 2.85 5.28
CA GLY A 94 8.39 2.94 6.72
C GLY A 94 8.66 4.36 7.26
N GLN A 95 8.68 5.38 6.41
CA GLN A 95 9.12 6.73 6.78
C GLN A 95 7.94 7.70 7.05
N GLY A 96 8.26 8.89 7.59
CA GLY A 96 7.28 9.86 8.06
C GLY A 96 6.58 10.71 6.99
N SER A 97 6.93 10.54 5.72
CA SER A 97 6.33 11.29 4.60
C SER A 97 6.12 10.40 3.38
N TYR A 98 5.03 10.66 2.65
CA TYR A 98 4.71 10.02 1.38
C TYR A 98 4.97 10.92 0.17
N SER A 99 5.16 12.24 0.39
CA SER A 99 5.37 13.21 -0.68
C SER A 99 6.86 13.48 -0.83
N ILE A 100 7.38 13.37 -2.05
CA ILE A 100 8.82 13.48 -2.33
C ILE A 100 9.06 14.60 -3.33
N GLY A 101 10.05 15.45 -3.03
CA GLY A 101 10.45 16.57 -3.89
C GLY A 101 11.68 16.26 -4.75
N CYS A 102 12.65 15.52 -4.21
CA CYS A 102 13.85 15.13 -4.96
C CYS A 102 14.52 13.87 -4.40
N VAL A 103 15.29 13.18 -5.25
CA VAL A 103 16.14 12.04 -4.88
C VAL A 103 17.53 12.20 -5.50
N THR A 104 18.59 11.92 -4.74
CA THR A 104 19.97 12.12 -5.18
C THR A 104 20.85 10.98 -4.71
N ILE A 105 21.59 10.39 -5.65
CA ILE A 105 22.63 9.40 -5.35
C ILE A 105 23.95 10.15 -5.12
N ASP A 106 24.70 9.75 -4.10
CA ASP A 106 26.06 10.24 -3.88
C ASP A 106 26.98 9.82 -5.06
N PRO A 107 27.66 10.77 -5.73
CA PRO A 107 28.50 10.47 -6.88
C PRO A 107 29.71 9.58 -6.55
N ASN A 108 30.14 9.53 -5.29
CA ASN A 108 31.27 8.72 -4.83
C ASN A 108 30.85 7.37 -4.24
N ASN A 109 29.56 7.18 -3.91
CA ASN A 109 29.06 5.95 -3.33
C ASN A 109 27.58 5.70 -3.68
N PRO A 110 27.26 4.84 -4.66
CA PRO A 110 25.88 4.61 -5.09
C PRO A 110 24.98 3.97 -4.02
N HIS A 111 25.54 3.45 -2.92
CA HIS A 111 24.77 2.95 -1.77
C HIS A 111 24.25 4.07 -0.87
N THR A 112 24.78 5.29 -1.00
CA THR A 112 24.34 6.46 -0.25
C THR A 112 23.33 7.27 -1.07
N VAL A 113 22.13 7.40 -0.53
CA VAL A 113 21.00 8.07 -1.20
C VAL A 113 20.40 9.12 -0.26
N TRP A 114 20.15 10.29 -0.82
CA TRP A 114 19.51 11.41 -0.15
C TRP A 114 18.12 11.65 -0.74
N VAL A 115 17.14 11.89 0.12
CA VAL A 115 15.75 12.14 -0.26
C VAL A 115 15.28 13.43 0.40
N GLY A 116 14.83 14.38 -0.41
CA GLY A 116 14.13 15.57 0.04
C GLY A 116 12.62 15.33 -0.01
N THR A 117 11.94 15.45 1.13
CA THR A 117 10.48 15.26 1.19
C THR A 117 9.71 16.54 0.87
N GLY A 118 8.45 16.36 0.46
CA GLY A 118 7.52 17.39 0.01
C GLY A 118 7.74 17.77 -1.45
N GLU A 119 6.73 17.51 -2.29
CA GLU A 119 6.73 17.86 -3.72
C GLU A 119 7.08 19.35 -3.89
N ASN A 120 8.01 19.65 -4.81
CA ASN A 120 8.52 21.01 -5.03
C ASN A 120 7.61 21.86 -5.95
N ASN A 121 6.58 21.25 -6.55
CA ASN A 121 5.56 21.98 -7.29
C ASN A 121 4.69 22.85 -6.36
N ASN A 122 4.07 23.87 -6.92
CA ASN A 122 3.30 24.87 -6.18
C ASN A 122 1.81 24.65 -6.37
N GLN A 123 1.34 23.41 -6.42
CA GLN A 123 -0.04 23.07 -6.80
C GLN A 123 -1.06 23.22 -5.66
N ARG A 124 -2.35 23.15 -5.99
CA ARG A 124 -3.45 23.18 -5.02
C ARG A 124 -3.57 21.89 -4.19
N ALA A 125 -3.11 20.76 -4.74
CA ALA A 125 -3.12 19.43 -4.14
C ALA A 125 -1.69 18.92 -3.89
N VAL A 126 -0.80 19.81 -3.44
CA VAL A 126 0.60 19.49 -3.14
C VAL A 126 0.71 18.85 -1.75
N GLY A 127 1.40 17.70 -1.67
CA GLY A 127 1.74 17.07 -0.40
C GLY A 127 2.92 17.76 0.29
N TYR A 128 2.98 17.69 1.62
CA TYR A 128 4.08 18.27 2.40
C TYR A 128 4.95 17.19 3.07
N GLY A 129 6.23 17.51 3.18
CA GLY A 129 7.27 16.69 3.74
C GLY A 129 7.56 16.95 5.22
N ASP A 130 8.54 16.21 5.73
CA ASP A 130 9.09 16.34 7.08
C ASP A 130 10.63 16.36 7.10
N GLY A 131 11.25 16.79 6.00
CA GLY A 131 12.68 17.12 5.90
C GLY A 131 13.48 16.24 4.94
N ILE A 132 14.77 16.06 5.24
CA ILE A 132 15.71 15.28 4.45
C ILE A 132 15.96 13.93 5.10
N TYR A 133 16.00 12.88 4.29
CA TYR A 133 16.40 11.54 4.70
C TYR A 133 17.69 11.11 4.01
N LYS A 134 18.49 10.32 4.72
CA LYS A 134 19.70 9.66 4.21
C LYS A 134 19.58 8.16 4.40
N SER A 135 19.90 7.40 3.35
CA SER A 135 20.19 5.97 3.42
C SER A 135 21.67 5.76 3.09
N GLU A 136 22.29 4.77 3.73
CA GLU A 136 23.68 4.33 3.49
C GLU A 136 23.73 2.86 3.07
N ASP A 137 22.57 2.26 2.78
CA ASP A 137 22.37 0.83 2.55
C ASP A 137 21.34 0.56 1.44
N ASP A 138 21.42 1.33 0.35
CA ASP A 138 20.58 1.12 -0.85
C ASP A 138 19.07 1.36 -0.65
N GLY A 139 18.70 2.15 0.35
CA GLY A 139 17.31 2.43 0.72
C GLY A 139 16.70 1.39 1.66
N LYS A 140 17.46 0.43 2.19
CA LYS A 140 16.94 -0.57 3.14
C LYS A 140 16.61 0.05 4.50
N SER A 141 17.36 1.07 4.91
CA SER A 141 17.08 1.87 6.08
C SER A 141 17.32 3.35 5.81
N TRP A 142 16.60 4.20 6.54
CA TRP A 142 16.65 5.65 6.38
C TRP A 142 16.74 6.33 7.73
N LYS A 143 17.39 7.49 7.72
CA LYS A 143 17.45 8.41 8.86
C LYS A 143 17.00 9.80 8.41
N ASN A 144 16.01 10.37 9.09
CA ASN A 144 15.69 11.79 8.95
C ASN A 144 16.84 12.62 9.57
N VAL A 145 17.49 13.43 8.74
CA VAL A 145 18.74 14.16 9.04
C VAL A 145 18.55 15.68 9.13
N GLY A 146 17.32 16.20 9.08
CA GLY A 146 17.06 17.62 9.36
C GLY A 146 16.11 18.29 8.37
N LEU A 147 15.99 19.62 8.49
CA LEU A 147 15.10 20.46 7.68
C LEU A 147 13.60 20.13 7.81
N LYS A 148 13.19 19.67 9.00
CA LYS A 148 11.86 19.10 9.27
C LYS A 148 10.70 20.07 9.08
N THR A 149 10.97 21.37 9.16
CA THR A 149 9.99 22.46 9.00
C THR A 149 10.10 23.14 7.64
N SER A 150 10.94 22.64 6.73
CA SER A 150 10.99 23.13 5.35
C SER A 150 9.72 22.79 4.58
N GLU A 151 9.05 21.69 4.93
CA GLU A 151 7.88 21.11 4.23
C GLU A 151 8.13 20.72 2.77
N HIS A 152 8.99 21.40 2.03
CA HIS A 152 9.34 21.13 0.64
C HIS A 152 10.85 21.31 0.48
N ILE A 153 11.52 20.27 -0.03
CA ILE A 153 12.94 20.29 -0.38
C ILE A 153 13.04 20.22 -1.91
N GLY A 154 13.52 21.31 -2.51
CA GLY A 154 13.52 21.45 -3.97
C GLY A 154 14.61 20.65 -4.67
N ARG A 155 15.83 20.64 -4.10
CA ARG A 155 16.99 19.93 -4.65
C ARG A 155 18.04 19.64 -3.59
N ILE A 156 18.77 18.54 -3.76
CA ILE A 156 19.95 18.18 -2.98
C ILE A 156 21.13 18.02 -3.95
N VAL A 157 22.31 18.50 -3.58
CA VAL A 157 23.56 18.31 -4.33
C VAL A 157 24.66 17.87 -3.38
N VAL A 158 25.31 16.76 -3.71
CA VAL A 158 26.46 16.21 -2.98
C VAL A 158 27.74 16.68 -3.66
N ASP A 159 28.70 17.17 -2.88
CA ASP A 159 30.00 17.60 -3.40
C ASP A 159 30.81 16.37 -3.89
N PRO A 160 31.23 16.32 -5.18
CA PRO A 160 31.98 15.19 -5.70
C PRO A 160 33.37 15.05 -5.07
N ALA A 161 33.93 16.11 -4.47
CA ALA A 161 35.21 16.03 -3.78
C ALA A 161 35.09 15.48 -2.34
N ASN A 162 33.89 15.54 -1.74
CA ASN A 162 33.65 15.06 -0.38
C ASN A 162 32.15 14.77 -0.11
N SER A 163 31.81 13.49 0.02
CA SER A 163 30.45 13.02 0.33
C SER A 163 29.82 13.55 1.62
N ASP A 164 30.62 14.05 2.57
CA ASP A 164 30.10 14.68 3.79
C ASP A 164 29.64 16.13 3.56
N VAL A 165 30.01 16.74 2.44
CA VAL A 165 29.63 18.09 2.05
C VAL A 165 28.41 18.02 1.14
N VAL A 166 27.26 18.45 1.65
CA VAL A 166 25.98 18.40 0.94
C VAL A 166 25.27 19.74 1.04
N TYR A 167 24.65 20.14 -0.06
CA TYR A 167 23.86 21.36 -0.17
C TYR A 167 22.39 21.00 -0.39
N ALA A 168 21.49 21.74 0.26
CA ALA A 168 20.05 21.56 0.12
C ALA A 168 19.37 22.90 -0.18
N ALA A 169 18.55 22.92 -1.22
CA ALA A 169 17.61 24.00 -1.51
C ALA A 169 16.33 23.78 -0.71
N ALA A 170 16.24 24.46 0.44
CA ALA A 170 15.06 24.45 1.29
C ALA A 170 14.06 25.50 0.80
N TYR A 171 12.95 25.02 0.24
CA TYR A 171 11.96 25.88 -0.41
C TYR A 171 11.02 26.52 0.62
N GLY A 172 10.83 25.86 1.76
CA GLY A 172 9.91 26.26 2.81
C GLY A 172 8.44 26.00 2.51
N PRO A 173 7.58 26.22 3.51
CA PRO A 173 6.14 26.06 3.41
C PRO A 173 5.53 26.79 2.21
N VAL A 174 4.53 26.23 1.54
CA VAL A 174 3.79 27.00 0.52
C VAL A 174 2.62 27.78 1.12
N TRP A 175 2.07 27.30 2.23
CA TRP A 175 0.83 27.80 2.84
C TRP A 175 1.05 28.79 3.99
N SER A 176 2.28 28.93 4.49
CA SER A 176 2.62 29.76 5.67
C SER A 176 3.99 30.43 5.55
N ALA A 177 4.24 31.44 6.39
CA ALA A 177 5.50 32.17 6.44
C ALA A 177 6.47 31.46 7.38
N GLY A 178 7.77 31.69 7.18
CA GLY A 178 8.81 31.07 7.98
C GLY A 178 9.11 29.64 7.53
N GLY A 179 9.30 28.75 8.50
CA GLY A 179 9.88 27.42 8.28
C GLY A 179 11.37 27.48 7.92
N GLU A 180 11.98 26.32 7.74
CA GLU A 180 13.36 26.24 7.23
C GLU A 180 13.36 26.60 5.73
N ARG A 181 13.76 27.83 5.40
CA ARG A 181 13.95 28.33 4.02
C ARG A 181 15.40 28.72 3.78
N GLY A 182 15.87 28.61 2.54
CA GLY A 182 17.23 29.05 2.19
C GLY A 182 18.06 27.96 1.52
N ILE A 183 19.34 28.24 1.32
CA ILE A 183 20.34 27.22 1.02
C ILE A 183 20.97 26.77 2.33
N TYR A 184 20.96 25.47 2.57
CA TYR A 184 21.62 24.84 3.71
C TYR A 184 22.82 24.03 3.23
N LYS A 185 23.88 24.02 4.04
CA LYS A 185 25.09 23.23 3.83
C LYS A 185 25.37 22.38 5.07
N THR A 186 25.67 21.12 4.86
CA THR A 186 26.32 20.25 5.87
C THR A 186 27.76 19.95 5.43
N THR A 187 28.63 19.68 6.39
CA THR A 187 30.02 19.23 6.16
C THR A 187 30.35 18.03 7.04
N ASP A 188 29.34 17.37 7.60
CA ASP A 188 29.46 16.24 8.52
C ASP A 188 28.50 15.09 8.17
N GLY A 189 28.10 15.03 6.89
CA GLY A 189 27.22 13.99 6.37
C GLY A 189 25.78 14.10 6.85
N GLY A 190 25.29 15.33 7.10
CA GLY A 190 23.91 15.63 7.47
C GLY A 190 23.63 15.58 8.97
N LYS A 191 24.64 15.54 9.84
CA LYS A 191 24.40 15.59 11.29
C LYS A 191 24.02 17.01 11.73
N THR A 192 24.62 18.02 11.10
CA THR A 192 24.29 19.42 11.30
C THR A 192 24.16 20.15 9.97
N TRP A 193 23.26 21.14 9.94
CA TRP A 193 23.00 21.98 8.77
C TRP A 193 23.19 23.45 9.12
N LYS A 194 23.95 24.16 8.29
CA LYS A 194 24.13 25.61 8.37
C LYS A 194 23.37 26.29 7.24
N GLN A 195 22.51 27.24 7.57
CA GLN A 195 21.90 28.14 6.59
C GLN A 195 22.99 29.08 6.04
N ILE A 196 23.28 29.00 4.75
CA ILE A 196 24.34 29.78 4.09
C ILE A 196 23.80 30.85 3.13
N LEU A 197 22.51 30.79 2.78
CA LEU A 197 21.82 31.85 2.05
C LEU A 197 20.35 31.91 2.51
N PHE A 198 19.89 33.10 2.85
CA PHE A 198 18.51 33.39 3.27
C PHE A 198 18.06 34.71 2.65
N VAL A 199 16.79 34.79 2.24
CA VAL A 199 16.20 36.00 1.65
C VAL A 199 15.14 36.58 2.60
N SER A 200 14.07 35.84 2.86
CA SER A 200 13.00 36.24 3.79
C SER A 200 12.15 35.05 4.24
N GLU A 201 11.20 35.29 5.13
CA GLU A 201 10.22 34.30 5.57
C GLU A 201 9.22 33.86 4.46
N ASN A 202 9.20 34.55 3.31
CA ASN A 202 8.32 34.28 2.17
C ASN A 202 9.07 33.75 0.94
N THR A 203 10.40 33.66 1.02
CA THR A 203 11.26 33.35 -0.13
C THR A 203 12.24 32.25 0.23
N GLY A 204 12.05 31.09 -0.41
CA GLY A 204 12.96 29.95 -0.33
C GLY A 204 13.62 29.67 -1.67
N PHE A 205 14.25 28.51 -1.80
CA PHE A 205 14.97 28.11 -3.02
C PHE A 205 14.42 26.80 -3.57
N ASN A 206 14.10 26.77 -4.88
CA ASN A 206 13.69 25.55 -5.56
C ASN A 206 14.88 24.72 -6.05
N GLU A 207 15.97 25.38 -6.44
CA GLU A 207 17.12 24.72 -7.06
C GLU A 207 18.45 25.28 -6.53
N ILE A 208 19.42 24.37 -6.42
CA ILE A 208 20.84 24.68 -6.27
C ILE A 208 21.63 23.83 -7.26
N HIS A 209 22.52 24.45 -8.01
CA HIS A 209 23.36 23.77 -8.99
C HIS A 209 24.82 23.98 -8.65
N MET A 210 25.62 22.93 -8.81
CA MET A 210 27.06 22.97 -8.67
C MET A 210 27.68 22.82 -10.06
N ASP A 211 28.68 23.65 -10.37
CA ASP A 211 29.41 23.54 -11.61
C ASP A 211 30.22 22.23 -11.63
N PRO A 212 30.02 21.35 -12.63
CA PRO A 212 30.71 20.06 -12.68
C PRO A 212 32.23 20.18 -12.88
N HIS A 213 32.73 21.35 -13.29
CA HIS A 213 34.16 21.59 -13.48
C HIS A 213 34.82 22.33 -12.31
N ASP A 214 34.03 22.92 -11.41
CA ASP A 214 34.52 23.60 -10.20
C ASP A 214 33.45 23.58 -9.10
N HIS A 215 33.62 22.66 -8.14
CA HIS A 215 32.69 22.47 -7.03
C HIS A 215 32.50 23.70 -6.11
N ASN A 216 33.38 24.72 -6.21
CA ASN A 216 33.21 25.98 -5.47
C ASN A 216 32.21 26.93 -6.13
N VAL A 217 31.88 26.72 -7.40
CA VAL A 217 30.94 27.56 -8.13
C VAL A 217 29.52 26.98 -8.00
N LEU A 218 28.64 27.75 -7.36
CA LEU A 218 27.26 27.37 -7.08
C LEU A 218 26.30 28.41 -7.65
N TYR A 219 25.14 27.95 -8.12
CA TYR A 219 24.02 28.80 -8.54
C TYR A 219 22.76 28.41 -7.77
N ALA A 220 22.00 29.39 -7.31
CA ALA A 220 20.80 29.16 -6.51
C ALA A 220 19.62 30.00 -6.98
N CYS A 221 18.46 29.37 -7.15
CA CYS A 221 17.23 29.98 -7.65
C CYS A 221 16.29 30.31 -6.46
N ALA A 222 16.23 31.58 -6.07
CA ALA A 222 15.28 32.05 -5.05
C ALA A 222 13.91 32.28 -5.68
N HIS A 223 12.84 31.87 -4.99
CA HIS A 223 11.47 32.06 -5.43
C HIS A 223 10.57 32.50 -4.27
N GLN A 224 10.01 33.70 -4.42
CA GLN A 224 9.03 34.27 -3.51
C GLN A 224 7.64 33.74 -3.85
N ARG A 225 7.00 33.02 -2.93
CA ARG A 225 5.67 32.43 -3.18
C ARG A 225 4.80 32.31 -1.94
N ARG A 226 3.49 32.36 -2.14
CA ARG A 226 2.50 32.03 -1.10
C ARG A 226 1.20 31.52 -1.71
N ARG A 227 0.69 30.41 -1.19
CA ARG A 227 -0.72 30.00 -1.36
C ARG A 227 -1.52 30.26 -0.08
N GLN A 228 -2.81 30.43 -0.30
CA GLN A 228 -3.90 30.35 0.67
C GLN A 228 -5.05 29.61 -0.03
N GLU A 229 -6.05 29.10 0.72
CA GLU A 229 -7.21 28.44 0.10
C GLU A 229 -7.83 29.28 -1.04
N TRP A 230 -7.84 30.60 -0.87
CA TRP A 230 -8.47 31.54 -1.77
C TRP A 230 -7.56 32.12 -2.87
N THR A 231 -6.23 31.98 -2.81
CA THR A 231 -5.32 32.56 -3.83
C THR A 231 -3.95 31.88 -3.92
N TYR A 232 -3.24 32.20 -4.99
CA TYR A 232 -1.82 31.93 -5.16
C TYR A 232 -1.13 33.20 -5.64
N ILE A 233 0.07 33.46 -5.10
CA ILE A 233 1.03 34.45 -5.60
C ILE A 233 2.32 33.68 -5.90
N GLY A 234 2.71 33.62 -7.18
CA GLY A 234 3.82 32.81 -7.69
C GLY A 234 5.07 33.61 -8.05
N GLY A 235 5.26 34.79 -7.45
CA GLY A 235 6.43 35.61 -7.69
C GLY A 235 6.37 36.94 -6.96
N GLY A 236 7.48 37.67 -7.04
CA GLY A 236 7.65 38.96 -6.36
C GLY A 236 9.08 39.49 -6.49
N PRO A 237 9.38 40.64 -5.84
CA PRO A 237 10.68 41.31 -5.97
C PRO A 237 11.86 40.52 -5.37
N GLU A 238 11.58 39.51 -4.54
CA GLU A 238 12.60 38.71 -3.88
C GLU A 238 13.04 37.47 -4.67
N SER A 239 12.29 37.06 -5.71
CA SER A 239 12.72 36.01 -6.63
C SER A 239 13.97 36.47 -7.40
N ALA A 240 14.99 35.62 -7.47
CA ALA A 240 16.29 35.99 -8.05
C ALA A 240 17.21 34.79 -8.27
N LEU A 241 18.16 34.95 -9.19
CA LEU A 241 19.28 34.02 -9.38
C LEU A 241 20.51 34.53 -8.60
N TYR A 242 21.16 33.64 -7.85
CA TYR A 242 22.38 33.93 -7.10
C TYR A 242 23.55 33.07 -7.57
N LYS A 243 24.77 33.59 -7.48
CA LYS A 243 26.02 32.88 -7.75
C LYS A 243 26.98 32.96 -6.56
N SER A 244 27.61 31.85 -6.21
CA SER A 244 28.79 31.79 -5.34
C SER A 244 29.97 31.23 -6.13
N THR A 245 31.19 31.63 -5.75
CA THR A 245 32.45 31.11 -6.30
C THR A 245 33.40 30.61 -5.22
N ASP A 246 32.89 30.43 -4.00
CA ASP A 246 33.64 30.06 -2.80
C ASP A 246 32.91 28.99 -1.96
N GLY A 247 32.19 28.10 -2.64
CA GLY A 247 31.49 26.98 -2.02
C GLY A 247 30.33 27.41 -1.12
N GLY A 248 29.74 28.58 -1.40
CA GLY A 248 28.56 29.12 -0.73
C GLY A 248 28.86 30.02 0.48
N ALA A 249 30.10 30.47 0.66
CA ALA A 249 30.44 31.39 1.74
C ALA A 249 29.96 32.82 1.45
N ASN A 250 30.03 33.26 0.19
CA ASN A 250 29.48 34.53 -0.29
C ASN A 250 28.62 34.31 -1.54
N TRP A 251 27.59 35.15 -1.70
CA TRP A 251 26.62 35.07 -2.80
C TRP A 251 26.40 36.43 -3.44
N ASN A 252 26.44 36.46 -4.78
CA ASN A 252 26.13 37.63 -5.60
C ASN A 252 24.77 37.43 -6.28
N LYS A 253 23.87 38.41 -6.15
CA LYS A 253 22.62 38.44 -6.91
C LYS A 253 22.92 38.80 -8.37
N LEU A 254 22.45 37.97 -9.30
CA LEU A 254 22.60 38.20 -10.74
C LEU A 254 21.45 39.06 -11.24
N THR A 255 21.76 40.11 -12.02
CA THR A 255 20.76 41.06 -12.54
C THR A 255 21.01 41.47 -13.98
N ASN A 256 22.24 41.36 -14.47
CA ASN A 256 22.62 41.87 -15.79
C ASN A 256 21.98 41.05 -16.91
N GLY A 257 21.05 41.66 -17.65
CA GLY A 257 20.33 41.03 -18.76
C GLY A 257 19.15 40.14 -18.36
N LEU A 258 18.81 40.08 -17.07
CA LEU A 258 17.62 39.40 -16.55
C LEU A 258 16.43 40.39 -16.43
N PRO A 259 15.18 39.91 -16.26
CA PRO A 259 14.02 40.77 -16.06
C PRO A 259 14.20 41.76 -14.90
N SER A 260 13.74 43.01 -15.11
CA SER A 260 13.71 44.04 -14.07
C SER A 260 12.39 44.08 -13.27
N ALA A 261 11.32 43.49 -13.82
CA ALA A 261 10.03 43.32 -13.16
C ALA A 261 10.06 42.17 -12.12
N ASN A 262 8.98 41.98 -11.37
CA ASN A 262 8.92 40.87 -10.41
C ASN A 262 9.03 39.52 -11.15
N MET A 263 9.88 38.65 -10.65
CA MET A 263 10.09 37.30 -11.18
C MET A 263 9.33 36.25 -10.36
N GLY A 264 8.99 35.14 -11.00
CA GLY A 264 8.44 33.93 -10.40
C GLY A 264 9.48 32.83 -10.28
N ARG A 265 9.05 31.58 -10.50
CA ARG A 265 9.95 30.41 -10.46
C ARG A 265 11.00 30.50 -11.58
N ILE A 266 12.23 30.07 -11.26
CA ILE A 266 13.36 30.01 -12.20
C ILE A 266 13.82 28.55 -12.27
N GLY A 267 13.87 28.00 -13.49
CA GLY A 267 14.58 26.77 -13.79
C GLY A 267 15.95 27.08 -14.35
N LEU A 268 16.98 26.32 -13.96
CA LEU A 268 18.35 26.53 -14.41
C LEU A 268 18.96 25.22 -14.93
N ALA A 269 19.77 25.32 -15.99
CA ALA A 269 20.67 24.25 -16.43
C ALA A 269 22.07 24.80 -16.68
N ILE A 270 23.08 24.07 -16.20
CA ILE A 270 24.48 24.24 -16.60
C ILE A 270 24.76 23.24 -17.71
N SER A 271 25.38 23.65 -18.81
CA SER A 271 25.73 22.71 -19.87
C SER A 271 26.86 21.76 -19.42
N PRO A 272 26.66 20.43 -19.50
CA PRO A 272 27.75 19.47 -19.26
C PRO A 272 28.87 19.56 -20.30
N VAL A 273 28.56 20.09 -21.49
CA VAL A 273 29.52 20.24 -22.60
C VAL A 273 30.48 21.40 -22.37
N ASN A 274 29.99 22.51 -21.79
CA ASN A 274 30.80 23.67 -21.46
C ASN A 274 30.16 24.46 -20.30
N GLY A 275 30.83 24.47 -19.13
CA GLY A 275 30.36 25.16 -17.92
C GLY A 275 30.22 26.68 -18.02
N ASP A 276 30.73 27.31 -19.08
CA ASP A 276 30.49 28.73 -19.36
C ASP A 276 29.05 29.02 -19.79
N TYR A 277 28.35 28.00 -20.31
CA TYR A 277 27.00 28.10 -20.84
C TYR A 277 25.97 27.71 -19.80
N LEU A 278 25.16 28.69 -19.42
CA LEU A 278 24.02 28.49 -18.54
C LEU A 278 22.73 28.87 -19.26
N TYR A 279 21.66 28.15 -18.97
CA TYR A 279 20.34 28.38 -19.52
C TYR A 279 19.35 28.51 -18.38
N ALA A 280 18.49 29.53 -18.46
CA ALA A 280 17.45 29.76 -17.45
C ALA A 280 16.10 29.92 -18.13
N ILE A 281 15.05 29.31 -17.58
CA ILE A 281 13.66 29.57 -17.95
C ILE A 281 13.00 30.32 -16.79
N ILE A 282 12.51 31.53 -17.07
CA ILE A 282 12.12 32.50 -16.05
C ILE A 282 10.67 32.91 -16.24
N GLU A 283 9.86 32.68 -15.21
CA GLU A 283 8.55 33.31 -15.08
C GLU A 283 8.72 34.75 -14.55
N ALA A 284 7.92 35.70 -15.03
CA ALA A 284 7.95 37.10 -14.60
C ALA A 284 6.66 37.83 -15.01
N GLU A 285 6.37 38.97 -14.36
CA GLU A 285 5.28 39.88 -14.77
C GLU A 285 5.54 40.42 -16.18
N GLU A 286 6.76 40.89 -16.41
CA GLU A 286 7.27 41.31 -17.72
C GLU A 286 8.64 40.67 -17.97
N GLY A 287 8.93 40.34 -19.22
CA GLY A 287 10.22 39.75 -19.59
C GLY A 287 10.35 38.24 -19.31
N LYS A 288 9.27 37.51 -19.06
CA LYS A 288 9.32 36.04 -18.99
C LYS A 288 9.94 35.42 -20.25
N GLY A 289 10.60 34.28 -20.12
CA GLY A 289 11.22 33.61 -21.26
C GLY A 289 12.43 32.74 -20.93
N VAL A 290 13.10 32.26 -21.98
CA VAL A 290 14.38 31.55 -21.88
C VAL A 290 15.53 32.53 -22.05
N TYR A 291 16.53 32.40 -21.19
CA TYR A 291 17.74 33.21 -21.13
C TYR A 291 18.97 32.33 -21.21
N ARG A 292 20.06 32.88 -21.74
CA ARG A 292 21.36 32.21 -21.82
C ARG A 292 22.46 33.13 -21.33
N SER A 293 23.38 32.57 -20.55
CA SER A 293 24.70 33.16 -20.30
C SER A 293 25.77 32.34 -21.01
N THR A 294 26.82 33.00 -21.48
CA THR A 294 28.02 32.37 -22.05
C THR A 294 29.29 32.77 -21.29
N ASP A 295 29.13 33.31 -20.08
CA ASP A 295 30.19 33.87 -19.23
C ASP A 295 29.97 33.50 -17.75
N ARG A 296 29.44 32.28 -17.51
CA ARG A 296 29.20 31.74 -16.17
C ARG A 296 28.25 32.62 -15.34
N GLY A 297 27.22 33.18 -15.97
CA GLY A 297 26.18 33.99 -15.34
C GLY A 297 26.53 35.45 -15.08
N ALA A 298 27.65 35.97 -15.59
CA ALA A 298 28.00 37.39 -15.42
C ALA A 298 27.10 38.33 -16.25
N SER A 299 26.63 37.86 -17.42
CA SER A 299 25.62 38.52 -18.25
C SER A 299 24.67 37.50 -18.88
N TRP A 300 23.43 37.93 -19.11
CA TRP A 300 22.37 37.11 -19.69
C TRP A 300 21.79 37.74 -20.96
N GLU A 301 21.45 36.90 -21.92
CA GLU A 301 20.80 37.26 -23.17
C GLU A 301 19.44 36.56 -23.23
N LYS A 302 18.34 37.32 -23.37
CA LYS A 302 17.03 36.73 -23.65
C LYS A 302 17.05 36.05 -25.02
N ARG A 303 16.61 34.81 -25.06
CA ARG A 303 16.62 33.96 -26.26
C ARG A 303 15.28 33.92 -26.95
N CYS A 304 14.20 33.78 -26.18
CA CYS A 304 12.83 33.85 -26.67
C CYS A 304 11.83 34.12 -25.53
N GLU A 305 10.55 34.27 -25.87
CA GLU A 305 9.42 34.46 -24.95
C GLU A 305 8.84 33.15 -24.40
N TYR A 306 9.35 31.98 -24.84
CA TYR A 306 8.83 30.69 -24.36
C TYR A 306 9.01 30.57 -22.85
N ALA A 307 7.92 30.28 -22.17
CA ALA A 307 7.84 30.09 -20.73
C ALA A 307 6.72 29.09 -20.43
N THR A 308 6.83 28.42 -19.29
CA THR A 308 5.88 27.42 -18.81
C THR A 308 5.04 27.96 -17.65
N ALA A 309 4.14 27.15 -17.11
CA ALA A 309 3.39 27.50 -15.90
C ALA A 309 4.28 27.29 -14.67
N GLY A 310 4.92 28.35 -14.16
CA GLY A 310 5.96 28.24 -13.11
C GLY A 310 5.49 27.66 -11.77
N ASN A 311 4.17 27.54 -11.55
CA ASN A 311 3.63 26.80 -10.42
C ASN A 311 3.66 25.28 -10.59
N TYR A 312 3.89 24.77 -11.79
CA TYR A 312 3.68 23.37 -12.17
C TYR A 312 4.82 22.79 -13.01
N TYR A 313 5.27 23.51 -14.04
CA TYR A 313 6.40 23.11 -14.90
C TYR A 313 7.39 24.27 -14.94
N GLN A 314 8.66 24.02 -14.62
CA GLN A 314 9.72 25.03 -14.78
C GLN A 314 11.12 24.41 -14.84
N GLU A 315 11.24 23.14 -15.23
CA GLU A 315 12.50 22.42 -15.29
C GLU A 315 13.09 22.50 -16.71
N ILE A 316 14.37 22.86 -16.81
CA ILE A 316 15.13 22.90 -18.06
C ILE A 316 16.36 22.00 -17.93
N PHE A 317 16.66 21.23 -18.98
CA PHE A 317 17.76 20.27 -19.03
C PHE A 317 18.63 20.56 -20.25
N ALA A 318 19.95 20.57 -20.05
CA ALA A 318 20.92 20.68 -21.15
C ALA A 318 21.28 19.28 -21.68
N HIS A 319 21.42 19.14 -22.99
CA HIS A 319 21.85 17.88 -23.59
C HIS A 319 23.29 17.54 -23.15
N PRO A 320 23.60 16.27 -22.83
CA PRO A 320 24.90 15.90 -22.26
C PRO A 320 26.07 16.05 -23.24
N THR A 321 25.82 16.04 -24.55
CA THR A 321 26.88 16.09 -25.58
C THR A 321 26.67 17.15 -26.66
N GLU A 322 25.56 17.91 -26.63
CA GLU A 322 25.24 18.92 -27.66
C GLU A 322 24.94 20.28 -27.02
N LEU A 323 25.87 21.22 -27.18
CA LEU A 323 25.86 22.49 -26.43
C LEU A 323 24.57 23.32 -26.56
N ASN A 324 23.95 23.31 -27.75
CA ASN A 324 22.77 24.13 -28.07
C ASN A 324 21.44 23.37 -27.93
N THR A 325 21.48 22.11 -27.52
CA THR A 325 20.28 21.28 -27.39
C THR A 325 19.76 21.34 -25.95
N LEU A 326 18.51 21.74 -25.78
CA LEU A 326 17.85 21.94 -24.49
C LEU A 326 16.50 21.25 -24.48
N TYR A 327 16.10 20.73 -23.33
CA TYR A 327 14.77 20.19 -23.09
C TYR A 327 14.08 21.00 -22.01
N SER A 328 12.81 21.35 -22.23
CA SER A 328 11.96 21.97 -21.21
C SER A 328 10.84 21.02 -20.86
N MET A 329 10.64 20.80 -19.56
CA MET A 329 9.48 20.10 -19.05
C MET A 329 8.27 21.03 -19.12
N ASP A 330 7.16 20.50 -19.60
CA ASP A 330 5.90 21.18 -19.86
C ASP A 330 4.82 20.09 -20.06
N VAL A 331 3.59 20.49 -20.42
CA VAL A 331 2.54 19.56 -20.86
C VAL A 331 3.10 18.59 -21.90
N TRP A 332 3.78 19.09 -22.93
CA TRP A 332 4.61 18.27 -23.82
C TRP A 332 6.07 18.62 -23.66
N ILE A 333 6.96 17.62 -23.56
CA ILE A 333 8.41 17.89 -23.56
C ILE A 333 8.76 18.74 -24.79
N GLN A 334 9.32 19.92 -24.53
CA GLN A 334 9.83 20.79 -25.59
C GLN A 334 11.32 20.56 -25.79
N VAL A 335 11.79 20.65 -27.02
CA VAL A 335 13.20 20.61 -27.39
C VAL A 335 13.58 21.83 -28.22
N SER A 336 14.72 22.43 -27.88
CA SER A 336 15.42 23.44 -28.67
C SER A 336 16.73 22.86 -29.16
N ASN A 337 17.15 23.20 -30.38
CA ASN A 337 18.45 22.80 -30.95
C ASN A 337 19.32 24.03 -31.30
N ASP A 338 18.90 25.23 -30.88
CA ASP A 338 19.51 26.52 -31.24
C ASP A 338 19.84 27.39 -30.01
N GLY A 339 20.01 26.75 -28.85
CA GLY A 339 20.34 27.39 -27.58
C GLY A 339 19.18 28.23 -27.05
N GLY A 340 17.95 27.71 -27.14
CA GLY A 340 16.74 28.27 -26.56
C GLY A 340 16.08 29.38 -27.37
N LYS A 341 16.39 29.55 -28.66
CA LYS A 341 15.73 30.56 -29.52
C LYS A 341 14.39 30.06 -30.05
N THR A 342 14.31 28.78 -30.38
CA THR A 342 13.07 28.13 -30.81
C THR A 342 12.86 26.80 -30.10
N PHE A 343 11.60 26.46 -29.84
CA PHE A 343 11.18 25.22 -29.22
C PHE A 343 10.14 24.52 -30.08
N ARG A 344 10.14 23.19 -30.03
CA ARG A 344 9.14 22.32 -30.63
C ARG A 344 8.90 21.12 -29.73
N ASN A 345 7.77 20.43 -29.90
CA ASN A 345 7.54 19.15 -29.23
C ASN A 345 8.67 18.16 -29.57
N LEU A 346 9.17 17.46 -28.56
CA LEU A 346 10.18 16.41 -28.71
C LEU A 346 9.59 15.18 -29.42
N GLY A 347 8.47 14.68 -28.90
CA GLY A 347 7.80 13.47 -29.38
C GLY A 347 7.27 12.63 -28.21
N GLU A 348 5.96 12.46 -28.14
CA GLU A 348 5.28 11.77 -27.03
C GLU A 348 4.12 10.90 -27.52
N LYS A 349 4.31 10.26 -28.67
CA LYS A 349 3.26 9.46 -29.28
C LYS A 349 2.82 8.34 -28.33
N HIS A 350 1.54 8.35 -27.94
CA HIS A 350 0.91 7.38 -27.01
C HIS A 350 1.52 7.36 -25.59
N LYS A 351 2.20 8.44 -25.19
CA LYS A 351 2.71 8.67 -23.85
C LYS A 351 1.83 9.71 -23.14
N HIS A 352 1.70 9.60 -21.82
CA HIS A 352 1.04 10.62 -20.99
C HIS A 352 1.85 11.93 -20.97
N VAL A 353 1.14 13.06 -21.03
CA VAL A 353 1.66 14.44 -20.95
C VAL A 353 2.04 14.81 -19.51
N ASP A 354 2.35 16.08 -19.26
CA ASP A 354 2.63 16.68 -17.94
C ASP A 354 3.94 16.20 -17.32
N ASN A 355 5.04 16.61 -17.94
CA ASN A 355 6.37 16.10 -17.65
C ASN A 355 7.06 16.89 -16.52
N HIS A 356 7.84 16.20 -15.70
CA HIS A 356 8.57 16.81 -14.56
C HIS A 356 10.04 16.38 -14.50
N ALA A 357 10.34 15.15 -14.90
CA ALA A 357 11.68 14.59 -14.79
C ALA A 357 12.18 14.05 -16.14
N LEU A 358 13.47 14.28 -16.42
CA LEU A 358 14.14 13.76 -17.60
C LEU A 358 15.55 13.29 -17.23
N TRP A 359 15.89 12.07 -17.60
CA TRP A 359 17.27 11.58 -17.62
C TRP A 359 17.63 11.16 -19.04
N ILE A 360 18.84 11.53 -19.45
CA ILE A 360 19.41 11.22 -20.76
C ILE A 360 20.71 10.50 -20.50
N ASP A 361 20.88 9.30 -21.07
CA ASP A 361 22.13 8.57 -20.92
C ASP A 361 23.27 9.34 -21.61
N PRO A 362 24.30 9.81 -20.88
CA PRO A 362 25.41 10.55 -21.48
C PRO A 362 26.26 9.69 -22.43
N ALA A 363 26.22 8.36 -22.34
CA ALA A 363 26.93 7.45 -23.23
C ALA A 363 26.10 7.03 -24.45
N ASN A 364 24.78 7.21 -24.42
CA ASN A 364 23.87 6.91 -25.52
C ASN A 364 22.62 7.79 -25.42
N THR A 365 22.64 8.97 -26.02
CA THR A 365 21.57 9.97 -25.83
C THR A 365 20.22 9.60 -26.44
N ASN A 366 20.13 8.47 -27.15
CA ASN A 366 18.85 7.87 -27.54
C ASN A 366 18.15 7.15 -26.38
N HIS A 367 18.89 6.75 -25.33
CA HIS A 367 18.33 6.16 -24.12
C HIS A 367 17.91 7.25 -23.15
N MET A 368 16.60 7.34 -22.91
CA MET A 368 15.99 8.39 -22.09
C MET A 368 14.99 7.79 -21.11
N LEU A 369 14.91 8.37 -19.91
CA LEU A 369 13.82 8.14 -18.96
C LEU A 369 13.06 9.44 -18.75
N SER A 370 11.73 9.36 -18.72
CA SER A 370 10.85 10.51 -18.50
C SER A 370 9.80 10.18 -17.46
N GLY A 371 9.74 11.02 -16.42
CA GLY A 371 8.70 11.00 -15.39
C GLY A 371 7.66 12.09 -15.66
N CYS A 372 6.38 11.72 -15.62
CA CYS A 372 5.25 12.62 -15.81
C CYS A 372 4.09 12.27 -14.86
N ASP A 373 2.95 12.95 -15.00
CA ASP A 373 1.75 12.71 -14.16
C ASP A 373 1.14 11.30 -14.33
N GLY A 374 1.39 10.66 -15.48
CA GLY A 374 0.88 9.31 -15.79
C GLY A 374 1.84 8.17 -15.48
N GLY A 375 3.10 8.44 -15.10
CA GLY A 375 4.07 7.42 -14.70
C GLY A 375 5.48 7.61 -15.27
N LEU A 376 6.19 6.49 -15.38
CA LEU A 376 7.54 6.41 -15.91
C LEU A 376 7.54 5.81 -17.33
N TYR A 377 8.25 6.49 -18.23
CA TYR A 377 8.45 6.09 -19.62
C TYR A 377 9.93 5.99 -19.97
N GLU A 378 10.29 4.98 -20.76
CA GLU A 378 11.66 4.74 -21.24
C GLU A 378 11.71 4.74 -22.77
N SER A 379 12.72 5.35 -23.36
CA SER A 379 12.94 5.35 -24.81
C SER A 379 14.36 4.91 -25.12
N PHE A 380 14.56 4.21 -26.24
CA PHE A 380 15.87 3.77 -26.75
C PHE A 380 16.18 4.34 -28.14
N ASP A 381 15.35 5.26 -28.63
CA ASP A 381 15.41 5.80 -29.99
C ASP A 381 15.20 7.33 -30.03
N GLY A 382 15.56 8.02 -28.94
CA GLY A 382 15.51 9.47 -28.86
C GLY A 382 14.08 10.01 -28.83
N ALA A 383 13.22 9.41 -28.00
CA ALA A 383 11.82 9.79 -27.79
C ALA A 383 10.86 9.55 -28.97
N LYS A 384 11.22 8.67 -29.92
CA LYS A 384 10.30 8.30 -31.01
C LYS A 384 9.26 7.29 -30.54
N TYR A 385 9.65 6.31 -29.74
CA TYR A 385 8.76 5.39 -29.04
C TYR A 385 9.11 5.31 -27.55
N TRP A 386 8.10 5.04 -26.75
CA TRP A 386 8.18 4.99 -25.30
C TRP A 386 7.63 3.67 -24.77
N ASP A 387 8.39 3.00 -23.91
CA ASP A 387 7.99 1.86 -23.10
C ASP A 387 7.42 2.36 -21.76
N PHE A 388 6.18 2.00 -21.46
CA PHE A 388 5.47 2.41 -20.25
C PHE A 388 5.62 1.37 -19.14
N LYS A 389 6.11 1.79 -17.97
CA LYS A 389 6.27 0.90 -16.81
C LYS A 389 4.96 0.73 -16.03
N SER A 390 4.08 -0.16 -16.50
CA SER A 390 2.72 -0.39 -15.99
C SER A 390 2.61 -1.22 -14.68
N ASN A 391 3.63 -1.20 -13.83
CA ASN A 391 3.75 -2.01 -12.61
C ASN A 391 4.00 -1.19 -11.32
N LEU A 392 3.76 0.11 -11.36
CA LEU A 392 3.86 1.02 -10.22
C LEU A 392 2.45 1.45 -9.75
N PRO A 393 1.91 0.89 -8.66
CA PRO A 393 0.57 1.24 -8.15
C PRO A 393 0.62 2.50 -7.28
N ILE A 394 0.92 3.65 -7.90
CA ILE A 394 1.05 4.95 -7.22
C ILE A 394 0.04 6.00 -7.71
N THR A 395 -1.09 5.56 -8.26
CA THR A 395 -2.20 6.45 -8.65
C THR A 395 -2.71 7.28 -7.46
N GLN A 396 -3.03 8.55 -7.73
CA GLN A 396 -3.48 9.53 -6.74
C GLN A 396 -5.00 9.72 -6.81
N PHE A 397 -5.74 9.03 -5.94
CA PHE A 397 -7.20 9.14 -5.88
C PHE A 397 -7.64 10.28 -4.98
N TYR A 398 -8.60 11.08 -5.45
CA TYR A 398 -9.25 12.13 -4.69
C TYR A 398 -10.44 11.63 -3.87
N ARG A 399 -11.24 10.76 -4.48
CA ARG A 399 -12.54 10.28 -3.99
C ARG A 399 -12.67 8.78 -4.24
N VAL A 400 -13.52 8.12 -3.46
CA VAL A 400 -13.80 6.69 -3.63
C VAL A 400 -15.26 6.35 -3.44
N SER A 401 -15.78 5.51 -4.33
CA SER A 401 -17.11 4.93 -4.22
C SER A 401 -17.15 3.46 -4.61
N VAL A 402 -18.26 2.81 -4.31
CA VAL A 402 -18.48 1.38 -4.57
C VAL A 402 -19.86 1.15 -5.17
N ASP A 403 -20.01 0.05 -5.91
CA ASP A 403 -21.32 -0.43 -6.36
C ASP A 403 -21.81 -1.66 -5.57
N ASN A 404 -22.94 -2.23 -5.99
CA ASN A 404 -23.53 -3.44 -5.42
C ASN A 404 -23.46 -4.64 -6.38
N SER A 405 -22.58 -4.62 -7.38
CA SER A 405 -22.42 -5.71 -8.35
C SER A 405 -22.19 -7.06 -7.64
N GLU A 406 -22.69 -8.13 -8.27
CA GLU A 406 -22.51 -9.52 -7.88
C GLU A 406 -21.70 -10.24 -8.96
N PRO A 407 -20.86 -11.24 -8.63
CA PRO A 407 -20.63 -11.75 -7.27
C PRO A 407 -19.71 -10.85 -6.43
N PHE A 408 -18.99 -9.92 -7.08
CA PHE A 408 -18.09 -8.98 -6.42
C PHE A 408 -18.40 -7.56 -6.89
N TYR A 409 -18.35 -6.60 -5.96
CA TYR A 409 -18.60 -5.19 -6.26
C TYR A 409 -17.40 -4.56 -6.97
N ASN A 410 -17.62 -3.44 -7.65
CA ASN A 410 -16.57 -2.59 -8.20
C ASN A 410 -16.29 -1.40 -7.29
N VAL A 411 -15.05 -0.93 -7.36
CA VAL A 411 -14.52 0.28 -6.74
C VAL A 411 -14.32 1.32 -7.83
N TYR A 412 -14.67 2.57 -7.53
CA TYR A 412 -14.52 3.70 -8.44
C TYR A 412 -13.80 4.84 -7.74
N GLY A 413 -13.09 5.66 -8.50
CA GLY A 413 -12.58 6.91 -7.98
C GLY A 413 -11.94 7.78 -9.05
N GLY A 414 -12.05 9.08 -8.80
CA GLY A 414 -11.41 10.11 -9.58
C GLY A 414 -9.96 10.33 -9.18
N THR A 415 -9.10 10.62 -10.16
CA THR A 415 -7.65 10.74 -9.93
C THR A 415 -7.09 12.09 -10.37
N GLN A 416 -5.92 12.46 -9.85
CA GLN A 416 -5.12 13.56 -10.38
C GLN A 416 -4.65 13.24 -11.80
N ASP A 417 -5.03 14.05 -12.78
CA ASP A 417 -4.70 13.99 -14.23
C ASP A 417 -4.98 12.67 -14.98
N ASN A 418 -5.43 11.61 -14.29
CA ASN A 418 -5.36 10.23 -14.77
C ASN A 418 -6.75 9.58 -14.97
N ASN A 419 -7.77 10.39 -15.29
CA ASN A 419 -9.17 10.00 -15.51
C ASN A 419 -9.91 9.59 -14.23
N THR A 420 -11.20 9.28 -14.38
CA THR A 420 -11.97 8.53 -13.37
C THR A 420 -11.97 7.04 -13.74
N LEU A 421 -11.61 6.19 -12.78
CA LEU A 421 -11.42 4.76 -12.99
C LEU A 421 -12.48 3.95 -12.23
N GLY A 422 -12.88 2.81 -12.79
CA GLY A 422 -13.67 1.77 -12.15
C GLY A 422 -13.04 0.39 -12.35
N GLY A 423 -13.15 -0.50 -11.36
CA GLY A 423 -12.60 -1.87 -11.44
C GLY A 423 -13.07 -2.77 -10.30
N PRO A 424 -12.88 -4.10 -10.40
CA PRO A 424 -13.41 -5.04 -9.43
C PRO A 424 -12.63 -5.02 -8.10
N SER A 425 -13.35 -5.21 -6.99
CA SER A 425 -12.76 -5.34 -5.64
C SER A 425 -11.87 -6.60 -5.47
N ARG A 426 -12.14 -7.62 -6.27
CA ARG A 426 -11.42 -8.90 -6.35
C ARG A 426 -11.80 -9.67 -7.60
N SER A 427 -10.98 -10.66 -7.96
CA SER A 427 -11.18 -11.55 -9.10
C SER A 427 -11.51 -12.98 -8.67
N ILE A 428 -12.26 -13.71 -9.51
CA ILE A 428 -12.39 -15.18 -9.40
C ILE A 428 -11.12 -15.91 -9.86
N SER A 429 -10.24 -15.20 -10.58
CA SER A 429 -9.00 -15.74 -11.11
C SER A 429 -7.94 -15.86 -10.01
N ALA A 430 -7.21 -16.97 -10.01
CA ALA A 430 -6.02 -17.15 -9.18
C ALA A 430 -4.83 -16.25 -9.60
N THR A 431 -4.96 -15.50 -10.70
CA THR A 431 -4.04 -14.42 -11.07
C THR A 431 -4.24 -13.16 -10.22
N GLY A 432 -5.45 -12.92 -9.72
CA GLY A 432 -5.81 -11.66 -9.06
C GLY A 432 -6.46 -10.64 -10.01
N VAL A 433 -6.51 -9.38 -9.60
CA VAL A 433 -7.00 -8.26 -10.44
C VAL A 433 -5.83 -7.70 -11.25
N ILE A 434 -6.04 -7.48 -12.54
CA ILE A 434 -5.02 -7.01 -13.50
C ILE A 434 -5.39 -5.65 -14.07
N ASN A 435 -4.43 -4.95 -14.69
CA ASN A 435 -4.67 -3.60 -15.24
C ASN A 435 -5.83 -3.54 -16.26
N THR A 436 -6.06 -4.60 -17.03
CA THR A 436 -7.15 -4.64 -18.04
C THR A 436 -8.53 -4.86 -17.44
N ASP A 437 -8.64 -5.17 -16.14
CA ASP A 437 -9.92 -5.23 -15.44
C ASP A 437 -10.47 -3.83 -15.10
N TRP A 438 -9.61 -2.81 -15.19
CA TRP A 438 -9.96 -1.41 -14.93
C TRP A 438 -10.42 -0.70 -16.20
N PHE A 439 -11.40 0.19 -16.05
CA PHE A 439 -11.99 0.97 -17.14
C PHE A 439 -12.16 2.44 -16.77
N VAL A 440 -12.18 3.30 -17.78
CA VAL A 440 -12.38 4.75 -17.62
C VAL A 440 -13.86 5.08 -17.77
N THR A 441 -14.42 5.89 -16.86
CA THR A 441 -15.79 6.41 -16.98
C THR A 441 -15.81 7.80 -17.61
N VAL A 442 -14.81 8.64 -17.30
CA VAL A 442 -14.64 9.98 -17.87
C VAL A 442 -13.17 10.42 -17.77
N GLY A 443 -12.69 11.23 -18.72
CA GLY A 443 -11.31 11.73 -18.75
C GLY A 443 -11.05 13.00 -17.92
N GLY A 444 -9.79 13.47 -17.94
CA GLY A 444 -9.31 14.63 -17.15
C GLY A 444 -8.90 14.25 -15.73
N ASP A 445 -8.74 15.22 -14.82
CA ASP A 445 -8.76 14.92 -13.39
C ASP A 445 -10.15 14.43 -13.02
N GLY A 446 -10.23 13.26 -12.42
CA GLY A 446 -11.47 12.71 -11.91
C GLY A 446 -11.75 13.13 -10.47
N PHE A 447 -13.03 13.19 -10.08
CA PHE A 447 -13.44 13.45 -8.69
C PHE A 447 -14.50 12.45 -8.17
N GLU A 448 -15.53 12.94 -7.48
CA GLU A 448 -16.58 12.13 -6.87
C GLU A 448 -17.30 11.32 -7.94
N THR A 449 -17.56 10.06 -7.65
CA THR A 449 -18.35 9.17 -8.49
C THR A 449 -19.45 8.57 -7.65
N VAL A 450 -20.68 8.52 -8.17
CA VAL A 450 -21.78 7.80 -7.52
C VAL A 450 -22.41 6.81 -8.48
N VAL A 451 -22.83 5.66 -7.99
CA VAL A 451 -23.37 4.56 -8.81
C VAL A 451 -24.82 4.30 -8.40
N ASP A 452 -25.73 4.11 -9.37
CA ASP A 452 -27.13 3.78 -9.06
C ASP A 452 -27.18 2.43 -8.32
N PRO A 453 -27.65 2.39 -7.05
CA PRO A 453 -27.61 1.18 -6.24
C PRO A 453 -28.54 0.07 -6.74
N LYS A 454 -29.46 0.35 -7.67
CA LYS A 454 -30.35 -0.63 -8.28
C LYS A 454 -29.92 -1.04 -9.69
N ASP A 455 -29.16 -0.20 -10.39
CA ASP A 455 -28.60 -0.51 -11.70
C ASP A 455 -27.13 -0.08 -11.76
N PRO A 456 -26.18 -0.98 -11.42
CA PRO A 456 -24.77 -0.62 -11.33
C PRO A 456 -24.15 -0.26 -12.69
N ASN A 457 -24.90 -0.35 -13.80
CA ASN A 457 -24.42 0.15 -15.08
C ASN A 457 -24.54 1.67 -15.20
N ILE A 458 -25.38 2.32 -14.39
CA ILE A 458 -25.53 3.78 -14.40
C ILE A 458 -24.58 4.39 -13.38
N VAL A 459 -23.54 5.04 -13.88
CA VAL A 459 -22.49 5.69 -13.10
C VAL A 459 -22.51 7.18 -13.37
N TYR A 460 -22.38 8.00 -12.34
CA TYR A 460 -22.23 9.45 -12.47
C TYR A 460 -20.82 9.82 -12.06
N SER A 461 -20.06 10.42 -12.97
CA SER A 461 -18.64 10.72 -12.75
C SER A 461 -18.35 12.19 -13.06
N GLN A 462 -17.27 12.68 -12.46
CA GLN A 462 -16.91 14.09 -12.53
C GLN A 462 -15.56 14.31 -13.19
N TRP A 463 -15.41 15.50 -13.76
CA TRP A 463 -14.11 16.11 -14.05
C TRP A 463 -14.04 17.54 -13.50
N GLN A 464 -12.94 18.24 -13.76
CA GLN A 464 -12.62 19.56 -13.19
C GLN A 464 -13.76 20.58 -13.28
N TYR A 465 -13.83 21.47 -12.28
CA TYR A 465 -14.72 22.63 -12.28
C TYR A 465 -16.21 22.25 -12.44
N GLY A 466 -16.59 21.16 -11.76
CA GLY A 466 -17.96 20.68 -11.68
C GLY A 466 -18.49 20.04 -12.96
N GLY A 467 -17.62 19.60 -13.88
CA GLY A 467 -18.05 18.73 -14.97
C GLY A 467 -18.70 17.47 -14.42
N LEU A 468 -19.84 17.08 -15.00
CA LEU A 468 -20.63 15.96 -14.51
C LEU A 468 -21.27 15.22 -15.68
N ILE A 469 -21.02 13.91 -15.76
CA ILE A 469 -21.58 13.03 -16.78
C ILE A 469 -22.36 11.88 -16.15
N ARG A 470 -23.33 11.35 -16.90
CA ARG A 470 -23.94 10.03 -16.67
C ARG A 470 -23.36 9.04 -17.69
N PHE A 471 -22.66 8.02 -17.21
CA PHE A 471 -22.04 6.94 -17.97
C PHE A 471 -22.87 5.66 -17.86
N ASP A 472 -23.14 5.01 -19.00
CA ASP A 472 -23.72 3.66 -19.06
C ASP A 472 -22.59 2.65 -19.32
N ARG A 473 -22.21 1.90 -18.28
CA ARG A 473 -21.14 0.89 -18.34
C ARG A 473 -21.44 -0.23 -19.34
N ARG A 474 -22.70 -0.49 -19.67
CA ARG A 474 -23.08 -1.54 -20.62
C ARG A 474 -22.78 -1.14 -22.05
N THR A 475 -22.97 0.13 -22.40
CA THR A 475 -22.75 0.64 -23.77
C THR A 475 -21.42 1.39 -23.93
N GLY A 476 -20.86 1.91 -22.83
CA GLY A 476 -19.71 2.81 -22.82
C GLY A 476 -20.06 4.27 -23.16
N GLU A 477 -21.34 4.59 -23.33
CA GLU A 477 -21.79 5.95 -23.66
C GLU A 477 -21.85 6.82 -22.40
N TYR A 478 -21.57 8.11 -22.56
CA TYR A 478 -21.83 9.10 -21.52
C TYR A 478 -22.53 10.35 -22.05
N LEU A 479 -23.23 11.04 -21.15
CA LEU A 479 -23.95 12.27 -21.42
C LEU A 479 -23.60 13.33 -20.36
N ASP A 480 -23.25 14.54 -20.79
CA ASP A 480 -23.12 15.70 -19.88
C ASP A 480 -24.47 16.05 -19.29
N ILE A 481 -24.52 16.13 -17.96
CA ILE A 481 -25.71 16.44 -17.17
C ILE A 481 -25.44 17.57 -16.17
N ARG A 482 -24.38 18.37 -16.34
CA ARG A 482 -24.06 19.46 -15.43
C ARG A 482 -25.16 20.54 -15.46
N PRO A 483 -25.65 21.04 -14.31
CA PRO A 483 -26.58 22.16 -14.25
C PRO A 483 -26.07 23.40 -15.00
N GLN A 484 -26.97 24.04 -15.75
CA GLN A 484 -26.69 25.24 -16.54
C GLN A 484 -27.45 26.45 -16.00
N GLU A 485 -26.86 27.63 -16.13
CA GLU A 485 -27.48 28.90 -15.77
C GLU A 485 -28.73 29.18 -16.61
N LYS A 486 -29.74 29.81 -16.00
CA LYS A 486 -30.90 30.34 -16.73
C LYS A 486 -30.58 31.72 -17.28
N ALA A 487 -31.30 32.13 -18.32
CA ALA A 487 -31.16 33.46 -18.90
C ALA A 487 -31.33 34.55 -17.82
N GLY A 488 -30.32 35.40 -17.66
CA GLY A 488 -30.29 36.49 -16.67
C GLY A 488 -29.78 36.12 -15.28
N GLU A 489 -29.41 34.86 -15.03
CA GLU A 489 -28.73 34.47 -13.80
C GLU A 489 -27.22 34.78 -13.86
N GLU A 490 -26.62 35.05 -12.70
CA GLU A 490 -25.16 35.11 -12.56
C GLU A 490 -24.52 33.74 -12.75
N ALA A 491 -23.29 33.72 -13.26
CA ALA A 491 -22.51 32.50 -13.45
C ALA A 491 -22.31 31.73 -12.15
N TYR A 492 -22.44 30.41 -12.20
CA TYR A 492 -22.21 29.54 -11.05
C TYR A 492 -20.71 29.38 -10.77
N ARG A 493 -20.34 29.34 -9.48
CA ARG A 493 -18.95 29.12 -9.04
C ARG A 493 -18.75 27.67 -8.65
N TRP A 494 -18.04 26.94 -9.49
CA TRP A 494 -17.74 25.51 -9.28
C TRP A 494 -16.39 25.33 -8.61
N ASN A 495 -16.34 24.43 -7.61
CA ASN A 495 -15.07 23.97 -7.08
C ASN A 495 -14.35 23.09 -8.12
N TRP A 496 -13.04 22.90 -7.93
CA TRP A 496 -12.26 21.92 -8.70
C TRP A 496 -12.81 20.51 -8.48
N ASP A 497 -13.08 20.19 -7.21
CA ASP A 497 -13.74 18.98 -6.73
C ASP A 497 -15.10 19.39 -6.15
N ALA A 498 -16.15 19.32 -6.97
CA ALA A 498 -17.48 19.77 -6.61
C ALA A 498 -18.29 18.62 -5.98
N PRO A 499 -19.03 18.81 -4.88
CA PRO A 499 -19.65 17.70 -4.17
C PRO A 499 -20.86 17.15 -4.94
N LEU A 500 -20.88 15.84 -5.15
CA LEU A 500 -21.94 15.06 -5.78
C LEU A 500 -22.44 14.00 -4.79
N LEU A 501 -23.75 13.83 -4.68
CA LEU A 501 -24.31 12.72 -3.89
C LEU A 501 -25.57 12.16 -4.53
N MET A 502 -25.79 10.87 -4.32
CA MET A 502 -27.06 10.20 -4.61
C MET A 502 -27.92 10.17 -3.35
N SER A 503 -29.24 10.34 -3.54
CA SER A 503 -30.15 10.35 -2.40
C SER A 503 -30.23 8.98 -1.71
N ASN A 504 -30.29 9.00 -0.39
CA ASN A 504 -30.59 7.83 0.44
C ASN A 504 -32.05 7.34 0.29
N HIS A 505 -32.92 8.19 -0.25
CA HIS A 505 -34.38 7.95 -0.34
C HIS A 505 -34.85 7.62 -1.76
N SER A 506 -34.05 7.95 -2.78
CA SER A 506 -34.37 7.65 -4.18
C SER A 506 -33.11 7.44 -5.01
N ASN A 507 -33.02 6.29 -5.70
CA ASN A 507 -31.91 5.97 -6.59
C ASN A 507 -31.91 6.78 -7.91
N THR A 508 -32.94 7.59 -8.17
CA THR A 508 -32.98 8.52 -9.30
C THR A 508 -32.69 9.97 -8.92
N ARG A 509 -32.59 10.27 -7.62
CA ARG A 509 -32.36 11.62 -7.13
C ARG A 509 -30.87 11.87 -6.91
N LEU A 510 -30.37 12.96 -7.48
CA LEU A 510 -29.01 13.45 -7.33
C LEU A 510 -29.02 14.83 -6.69
N TYR A 511 -28.01 15.12 -5.89
CA TYR A 511 -27.68 16.48 -5.52
C TYR A 511 -26.27 16.81 -5.99
N PHE A 512 -26.11 18.05 -6.41
CA PHE A 512 -24.85 18.59 -6.90
C PHE A 512 -24.72 20.05 -6.49
N ALA A 513 -23.51 20.59 -6.36
CA ALA A 513 -23.35 21.95 -5.85
C ALA A 513 -22.25 22.78 -6.52
N ALA A 514 -22.58 24.05 -6.73
CA ALA A 514 -21.67 25.15 -7.04
C ALA A 514 -21.60 26.09 -5.81
N ASN A 515 -21.79 27.40 -5.98
CA ASN A 515 -22.19 28.28 -4.86
C ASN A 515 -23.65 28.07 -4.41
N LYS A 516 -24.44 27.33 -5.19
CA LYS A 516 -25.84 26.93 -4.91
C LYS A 516 -25.97 25.41 -4.94
N VAL A 517 -27.01 24.89 -4.30
CA VAL A 517 -27.36 23.46 -4.29
C VAL A 517 -28.41 23.17 -5.37
N PHE A 518 -28.15 22.15 -6.18
CA PHE A 518 -29.02 21.64 -7.22
C PHE A 518 -29.53 20.26 -6.84
N ARG A 519 -30.79 19.97 -7.18
CA ARG A 519 -31.43 18.66 -7.03
C ARG A 519 -32.01 18.21 -8.36
N SER A 520 -31.69 17.01 -8.78
CA SER A 520 -32.38 16.30 -9.86
C SER A 520 -33.18 15.15 -9.25
N ASP A 521 -34.39 14.91 -9.74
CA ASP A 521 -35.24 13.78 -9.34
C ASP A 521 -35.28 12.67 -10.43
N ASP A 522 -34.58 12.89 -11.55
CA ASP A 522 -34.70 12.14 -12.81
C ASP A 522 -33.34 11.79 -13.44
N ARG A 523 -32.36 11.41 -12.61
CA ARG A 523 -31.02 10.97 -13.03
C ARG A 523 -30.22 12.02 -13.81
N GLY A 524 -30.38 13.28 -13.44
CA GLY A 524 -29.67 14.42 -14.03
C GLY A 524 -30.28 14.95 -15.34
N ASN A 525 -31.45 14.47 -15.76
CA ASN A 525 -32.10 15.00 -16.97
C ASN A 525 -32.64 16.42 -16.76
N SER A 526 -33.06 16.76 -15.54
CA SER A 526 -33.45 18.11 -15.15
C SER A 526 -32.98 18.46 -13.74
N TRP A 527 -32.73 19.75 -13.50
CA TRP A 527 -32.21 20.27 -12.23
C TRP A 527 -33.08 21.39 -11.67
N LYS A 528 -33.36 21.32 -10.36
CA LYS A 528 -33.97 22.37 -9.56
C LYS A 528 -32.93 22.98 -8.63
N VAL A 529 -32.84 24.31 -8.62
CA VAL A 529 -32.06 25.05 -7.62
C VAL A 529 -32.86 25.06 -6.30
N ILE A 530 -32.25 24.59 -5.22
CA ILE A 530 -32.87 24.47 -3.89
C ILE A 530 -32.16 25.31 -2.81
N SER A 531 -31.35 26.28 -3.21
CA SER A 531 -30.73 27.24 -2.30
C SER A 531 -30.42 28.58 -2.98
N GLY A 532 -30.22 29.61 -2.17
CA GLY A 532 -29.47 30.80 -2.60
C GLY A 532 -27.97 30.53 -2.69
N ASP A 533 -27.17 31.58 -2.83
CA ASP A 533 -25.72 31.49 -2.65
C ASP A 533 -25.40 31.18 -1.19
N LEU A 534 -24.77 30.04 -0.93
CA LEU A 534 -24.46 29.59 0.43
C LEU A 534 -23.07 30.00 0.92
N SER A 535 -22.30 30.73 0.11
CA SER A 535 -21.00 31.28 0.51
C SER A 535 -21.14 32.60 1.30
N SER A 536 -20.01 33.12 1.79
CA SER A 536 -19.94 34.40 2.49
C SER A 536 -20.13 35.63 1.59
N GLY A 537 -20.00 35.47 0.27
CA GLY A 537 -19.99 36.58 -0.69
C GLY A 537 -18.75 37.47 -0.63
N SER A 538 -17.67 37.00 0.00
CA SER A 538 -16.44 37.78 0.17
C SER A 538 -15.61 37.91 -1.11
N ASP A 539 -14.99 39.07 -1.33
CA ASP A 539 -14.04 39.29 -2.41
C ASP A 539 -12.61 38.98 -1.97
N ARG A 540 -12.10 37.83 -2.42
CA ARG A 540 -10.75 37.34 -2.13
C ARG A 540 -9.65 38.32 -2.53
N ASN A 541 -9.86 39.13 -3.56
CA ASN A 541 -8.81 40.00 -4.12
C ASN A 541 -8.50 41.22 -3.25
N LYS A 542 -9.29 41.47 -2.19
CA LYS A 542 -9.07 42.57 -1.24
C LYS A 542 -8.22 42.16 -0.03
N TRP A 543 -7.90 40.88 0.10
CA TRP A 543 -7.19 40.37 1.27
C TRP A 543 -5.67 40.41 1.08
N PRO A 544 -4.91 40.76 2.15
CA PRO A 544 -3.47 40.81 2.05
C PRO A 544 -2.85 39.42 2.05
N VAL A 545 -1.81 39.23 1.24
CA VAL A 545 -0.92 38.07 1.25
C VAL A 545 0.51 38.61 1.28
N MET A 546 1.35 38.06 2.17
CA MET A 546 2.69 38.60 2.42
C MET A 546 2.65 40.10 2.80
N GLY A 547 1.71 40.49 3.66
CA GLY A 547 1.61 41.84 4.21
C GLY A 547 1.01 42.91 3.28
N LYS A 548 0.60 42.57 2.04
CA LYS A 548 -0.01 43.53 1.11
C LYS A 548 -1.10 42.92 0.23
N VAL A 549 -1.96 43.78 -0.33
CA VAL A 549 -2.87 43.39 -1.43
C VAL A 549 -2.09 43.45 -2.74
N TRP A 550 -2.11 42.37 -3.51
CA TRP A 550 -1.40 42.27 -4.78
C TRP A 550 -2.23 42.82 -5.94
N GLY A 551 -1.59 43.45 -6.93
CA GLY A 551 -2.22 43.88 -8.18
C GLY A 551 -2.76 42.69 -8.99
N MET A 552 -3.60 42.94 -9.99
CA MET A 552 -4.14 41.87 -10.85
C MET A 552 -3.06 41.18 -11.70
N ASP A 553 -2.03 41.94 -12.07
CA ASP A 553 -0.91 41.48 -12.91
C ASP A 553 0.23 40.82 -12.11
N GLY A 554 0.03 40.57 -10.82
CA GLY A 554 1.02 39.84 -10.01
C GLY A 554 1.26 38.44 -10.57
N VAL A 555 2.52 37.99 -10.53
CA VAL A 555 2.93 36.69 -11.09
C VAL A 555 2.01 35.56 -10.62
N GLN A 556 1.33 34.91 -11.58
CA GLN A 556 0.41 33.79 -11.35
C GLN A 556 -0.69 34.08 -10.31
N LYS A 557 -1.12 35.34 -10.16
CA LYS A 557 -2.16 35.67 -9.19
C LYS A 557 -3.43 34.85 -9.45
N ASN A 558 -3.88 34.12 -8.42
CA ASN A 558 -5.01 33.17 -8.48
C ASN A 558 -4.81 31.97 -9.44
N GLY A 559 -3.61 31.77 -9.98
CA GLY A 559 -3.28 30.67 -10.88
C GLY A 559 -3.52 29.30 -10.24
N SER A 560 -4.15 28.41 -10.99
CA SER A 560 -4.53 27.07 -10.55
C SER A 560 -5.29 27.05 -9.20
N THR A 561 -6.20 28.00 -8.98
CA THR A 561 -7.08 28.08 -7.80
C THR A 561 -8.54 28.19 -8.24
N SER A 562 -9.44 27.42 -7.62
CA SER A 562 -10.89 27.52 -7.86
C SER A 562 -11.41 28.94 -7.61
N ILE A 563 -12.55 29.27 -8.19
CA ILE A 563 -13.22 30.54 -7.88
C ILE A 563 -13.74 30.44 -6.45
N TYR A 564 -13.12 31.19 -5.53
CA TYR A 564 -13.40 31.12 -4.09
C TYR A 564 -14.86 31.50 -3.74
N GLY A 565 -15.39 30.93 -2.67
CA GLY A 565 -16.78 31.14 -2.23
C GLY A 565 -17.74 30.20 -2.96
N ASN A 566 -17.51 28.90 -2.80
CA ASN A 566 -18.30 27.81 -3.38
C ASN A 566 -18.52 26.68 -2.35
N ILE A 567 -19.44 25.77 -2.65
CA ILE A 567 -19.74 24.61 -1.79
C ILE A 567 -18.75 23.48 -2.13
N THR A 568 -18.13 22.91 -1.09
CA THR A 568 -17.13 21.83 -1.18
C THR A 568 -17.59 20.53 -0.54
N ALA A 569 -18.65 20.58 0.27
CA ALA A 569 -19.17 19.41 0.97
C ALA A 569 -20.70 19.41 0.94
N LEU A 570 -21.30 18.23 0.74
CA LEU A 570 -22.74 18.06 0.72
C LEU A 570 -23.11 16.71 1.34
N GLY A 571 -24.19 16.66 2.12
CA GLY A 571 -24.67 15.42 2.73
C GLY A 571 -26.20 15.43 2.92
N GLU A 572 -26.86 14.31 2.63
CA GLU A 572 -28.29 14.09 2.90
C GLU A 572 -28.46 13.09 4.05
N SER A 573 -29.40 13.35 4.95
CA SER A 573 -29.71 12.41 6.04
C SER A 573 -30.39 11.15 5.52
N ALA A 574 -29.87 9.99 5.91
CA ALA A 574 -30.52 8.70 5.67
C ALA A 574 -31.84 8.52 6.44
N LYS A 575 -32.15 9.40 7.42
CA LYS A 575 -33.37 9.34 8.24
C LYS A 575 -34.44 10.34 7.80
N ASN A 576 -34.07 11.41 7.12
CA ASN A 576 -34.99 12.48 6.73
C ASN A 576 -34.55 13.10 5.39
N GLU A 577 -35.34 12.90 4.34
CA GLU A 577 -35.03 13.41 2.98
C GLU A 577 -34.99 14.94 2.89
N ASN A 578 -35.57 15.65 3.85
CA ASN A 578 -35.58 17.11 3.89
C ASN A 578 -34.38 17.70 4.63
N LEU A 579 -33.56 16.86 5.27
CA LEU A 579 -32.35 17.26 5.99
C LEU A 579 -31.14 17.15 5.07
N VAL A 580 -30.68 18.30 4.58
CA VAL A 580 -29.49 18.44 3.73
C VAL A 580 -28.51 19.42 4.38
N VAL A 581 -27.22 19.08 4.34
CA VAL A 581 -26.13 19.86 4.92
C VAL A 581 -25.16 20.23 3.81
N ALA A 582 -24.74 21.50 3.75
CA ALA A 582 -23.75 22.00 2.83
C ALA A 582 -22.59 22.66 3.58
N GLY A 583 -21.37 22.48 3.09
CA GLY A 583 -20.15 23.11 3.61
C GLY A 583 -19.39 23.84 2.50
N THR A 584 -18.72 24.95 2.82
CA THR A 584 -18.04 25.81 1.83
C THR A 584 -16.54 25.90 2.01
N ASP A 585 -15.84 26.30 0.93
CA ASP A 585 -14.40 26.60 0.94
C ASP A 585 -14.05 27.82 1.80
N ASP A 586 -15.02 28.68 2.09
CA ASP A 586 -14.91 29.84 2.96
C ASP A 586 -15.40 29.63 4.40
N GLY A 587 -15.61 28.37 4.80
CA GLY A 587 -15.73 27.94 6.19
C GLY A 587 -17.12 28.04 6.81
N LEU A 588 -18.18 27.96 5.99
CA LEU A 588 -19.56 27.96 6.45
C LEU A 588 -20.13 26.54 6.42
N ILE A 589 -20.93 26.19 7.43
CA ILE A 589 -21.81 25.02 7.38
C ILE A 589 -23.26 25.52 7.39
N GLN A 590 -24.06 25.05 6.44
CA GLN A 590 -25.48 25.37 6.35
C GLN A 590 -26.35 24.11 6.35
N VAL A 591 -27.47 24.17 7.07
CA VAL A 591 -28.40 23.05 7.24
C VAL A 591 -29.82 23.47 6.90
N THR A 592 -30.48 22.73 6.02
CA THR A 592 -31.92 22.80 5.77
C THR A 592 -32.62 21.59 6.39
N THR A 593 -33.84 21.77 6.88
CA THR A 593 -34.73 20.69 7.37
C THR A 593 -36.07 20.64 6.62
N ASP A 594 -36.23 21.46 5.57
CA ASP A 594 -37.47 21.66 4.82
C ASP A 594 -37.25 21.52 3.30
N GLY A 595 -36.25 20.72 2.91
CA GLY A 595 -35.97 20.39 1.51
C GLY A 595 -35.36 21.53 0.70
N GLY A 596 -34.69 22.48 1.37
CA GLY A 596 -33.99 23.62 0.78
C GLY A 596 -34.79 24.92 0.75
N SER A 597 -35.97 24.97 1.37
CA SER A 597 -36.77 26.21 1.40
C SER A 597 -36.13 27.25 2.32
N THR A 598 -35.56 26.82 3.46
CA THR A 598 -34.78 27.65 4.37
C THR A 598 -33.49 26.96 4.79
N TRP A 599 -32.44 27.75 5.06
CA TRP A 599 -31.11 27.27 5.44
C TRP A 599 -30.63 28.00 6.70
N SER A 600 -30.24 27.22 7.71
CA SER A 600 -29.63 27.72 8.95
C SER A 600 -28.11 27.69 8.82
N ARG A 601 -27.43 28.78 9.20
CA ARG A 601 -26.00 28.99 8.95
C ARG A 601 -25.19 28.98 10.26
N THR A 602 -24.04 28.31 10.22
CA THR A 602 -22.96 28.38 11.22
C THR A 602 -21.67 28.81 10.54
N ASP A 603 -20.98 29.81 11.09
CA ASP A 603 -19.75 30.39 10.51
C ASP A 603 -18.59 30.54 11.50
N LYS A 604 -18.76 30.03 12.73
CA LYS A 604 -17.73 30.03 13.77
C LYS A 604 -17.74 28.73 14.55
N PHE A 605 -16.54 28.21 14.82
CA PHE A 605 -16.33 26.98 15.56
C PHE A 605 -15.26 27.23 16.64
N ALA A 606 -15.48 26.71 17.85
CA ALA A 606 -14.59 26.95 18.97
C ALA A 606 -13.19 26.38 18.70
N GLY A 607 -12.15 27.22 18.80
CA GLY A 607 -10.75 26.80 18.64
C GLY A 607 -10.31 26.53 17.19
N ILE A 608 -11.13 26.87 16.20
CA ILE A 608 -10.84 26.69 14.78
C ILE A 608 -10.68 28.07 14.11
N PRO A 609 -9.63 28.27 13.30
CA PRO A 609 -9.45 29.52 12.56
C PRO A 609 -10.63 29.85 11.63
N GLU A 610 -10.95 31.14 11.52
CA GLU A 610 -11.99 31.62 10.59
C GLU A 610 -11.64 31.25 9.14
N ARG A 611 -12.66 30.95 8.33
CA ARG A 611 -12.52 30.53 6.92
C ARG A 611 -11.72 29.24 6.72
N THR A 612 -11.67 28.37 7.73
CA THR A 612 -11.18 27.00 7.54
C THR A 612 -12.11 26.25 6.59
N ARG A 613 -11.56 25.68 5.50
CA ARG A 613 -12.33 24.91 4.51
C ARG A 613 -13.13 23.81 5.18
N VAL A 614 -14.43 23.73 4.88
CA VAL A 614 -15.24 22.55 5.22
C VAL A 614 -14.93 21.47 4.18
N GLN A 615 -14.20 20.43 4.61
CA GLN A 615 -13.72 19.40 3.71
C GLN A 615 -14.82 18.40 3.36
N ASN A 616 -15.56 17.91 4.36
CA ASN A 616 -16.68 16.99 4.19
C ASN A 616 -17.68 17.12 5.35
N VAL A 617 -18.95 16.78 5.09
CA VAL A 617 -20.04 16.76 6.08
C VAL A 617 -20.82 15.45 5.98
N TYR A 618 -21.17 14.87 7.13
CA TYR A 618 -21.80 13.55 7.20
C TYR A 618 -22.97 13.57 8.18
N PRO A 619 -24.22 13.75 7.70
CA PRO A 619 -25.40 13.43 8.51
C PRO A 619 -25.36 11.98 8.98
N SER A 620 -25.60 11.73 10.27
CA SER A 620 -25.52 10.38 10.81
C SER A 620 -26.57 9.46 10.20
N ARG A 621 -26.16 8.22 9.95
CA ARG A 621 -26.99 7.13 9.44
C ARG A 621 -27.88 6.54 10.53
N HIS A 622 -27.55 6.81 11.81
CA HIS A 622 -28.24 6.27 12.99
C HIS A 622 -29.16 7.27 13.66
N ASN A 623 -28.80 8.56 13.67
CA ASN A 623 -29.53 9.59 14.41
C ASN A 623 -29.69 10.87 13.60
N GLU A 624 -30.93 11.27 13.31
CA GLU A 624 -31.24 12.46 12.52
C GLU A 624 -30.75 13.79 13.13
N ASN A 625 -30.41 13.83 14.42
CA ASN A 625 -29.88 15.04 15.06
C ASN A 625 -28.35 15.14 14.97
N VAL A 626 -27.67 14.04 14.62
CA VAL A 626 -26.21 13.98 14.61
C VAL A 626 -25.68 14.30 13.23
N ILE A 627 -24.70 15.20 13.17
CA ILE A 627 -23.97 15.55 11.95
C ILE A 627 -22.49 15.60 12.32
N TYR A 628 -21.63 14.98 11.52
CA TYR A 628 -20.18 15.10 11.64
C TYR A 628 -19.65 16.05 10.56
N ALA A 629 -18.57 16.76 10.85
CA ALA A 629 -17.90 17.62 9.88
C ALA A 629 -16.38 17.51 10.00
N CYS A 630 -15.72 17.36 8.85
CA CYS A 630 -14.27 17.46 8.72
C CYS A 630 -13.94 18.88 8.24
N LEU A 631 -13.16 19.62 9.03
CA LEU A 631 -12.63 20.93 8.66
C LEU A 631 -11.12 20.78 8.44
N ASN A 632 -10.58 21.43 7.41
CA ASN A 632 -9.17 21.26 7.05
C ASN A 632 -8.51 22.62 6.81
N ASN A 633 -7.50 22.95 7.64
CA ASN A 633 -6.79 24.22 7.60
C ASN A 633 -5.31 24.09 7.21
N HIS A 634 -4.88 22.96 6.63
CA HIS A 634 -3.47 22.80 6.22
C HIS A 634 -3.07 23.89 5.19
N ARG A 635 -4.04 24.33 4.38
CA ARG A 635 -3.87 25.43 3.40
C ARG A 635 -3.81 26.83 4.02
N GLY A 636 -3.87 26.92 5.35
CA GLY A 636 -3.51 28.09 6.14
C GLY A 636 -2.24 27.89 6.97
N GLY A 637 -1.52 26.77 6.80
CA GLY A 637 -0.34 26.41 7.60
C GLY A 637 -0.64 25.75 8.94
N ASP A 638 -1.88 25.29 9.16
CA ASP A 638 -2.31 24.65 10.40
C ASP A 638 -2.69 23.19 10.14
N PHE A 639 -1.83 22.28 10.60
CA PHE A 639 -1.93 20.84 10.33
C PHE A 639 -2.79 20.07 11.35
N LYS A 640 -3.49 20.77 12.25
CA LYS A 640 -4.32 20.14 13.27
C LYS A 640 -5.50 19.37 12.67
N PRO A 641 -5.90 18.24 13.27
CA PRO A 641 -7.11 17.53 12.90
C PRO A 641 -8.33 18.24 13.49
N TYR A 642 -9.21 18.78 12.64
CA TYR A 642 -10.48 19.36 13.07
C TYR A 642 -11.66 18.47 12.66
N LEU A 643 -12.02 17.55 13.55
CA LEU A 643 -13.19 16.68 13.42
C LEU A 643 -14.26 17.10 14.44
N LEU A 644 -15.44 17.45 13.95
CA LEU A 644 -16.53 17.98 14.76
C LEU A 644 -17.77 17.08 14.72
N LYS A 645 -18.53 17.11 15.81
CA LYS A 645 -19.84 16.49 15.95
C LYS A 645 -20.85 17.51 16.45
N SER A 646 -21.97 17.60 15.75
CA SER A 646 -23.21 18.22 16.22
C SER A 646 -24.16 17.13 16.71
N SER A 647 -24.96 17.44 17.73
CA SER A 647 -26.05 16.56 18.21
C SER A 647 -27.43 17.25 18.16
N ASP A 648 -27.54 18.38 17.47
CA ASP A 648 -28.75 19.21 17.41
C ASP A 648 -29.02 19.78 16.00
N LYS A 649 -28.71 18.99 14.96
CA LYS A 649 -28.88 19.36 13.53
C LYS A 649 -28.04 20.56 13.09
N GLY A 650 -26.82 20.69 13.63
CA GLY A 650 -25.79 21.62 13.17
C GLY A 650 -25.82 22.97 13.87
N LYS A 651 -26.58 23.11 14.96
CA LYS A 651 -26.69 24.37 15.72
C LYS A 651 -25.50 24.55 16.67
N THR A 652 -25.01 23.47 17.26
CA THR A 652 -23.80 23.47 18.10
C THR A 652 -22.84 22.36 17.70
N TRP A 653 -21.54 22.61 17.88
CA TRP A 653 -20.47 21.71 17.44
C TRP A 653 -19.47 21.47 18.56
N THR A 654 -19.09 20.22 18.75
CA THR A 654 -18.05 19.80 19.70
C THR A 654 -16.97 19.03 18.95
N SER A 655 -15.70 19.28 19.28
CA SER A 655 -14.60 18.51 18.69
C SER A 655 -14.60 17.07 19.23
N ILE A 656 -14.40 16.12 18.32
CA ILE A 656 -14.16 14.71 18.61
C ILE A 656 -12.79 14.26 18.07
N SER A 657 -11.87 15.21 17.84
CA SER A 657 -10.51 14.89 17.38
C SER A 657 -9.70 14.13 18.45
N ALA A 658 -9.99 14.37 19.73
CA ALA A 658 -9.41 13.69 20.88
C ALA A 658 -7.88 13.50 20.79
N ASN A 659 -7.40 12.26 20.65
CA ASN A 659 -5.99 11.89 20.61
C ASN A 659 -5.43 11.72 19.18
N LEU A 660 -6.12 12.16 18.13
CA LEU A 660 -5.55 12.19 16.78
C LEU A 660 -4.25 13.03 16.75
N PRO A 661 -3.26 12.66 15.93
CA PRO A 661 -2.00 13.39 15.87
C PRO A 661 -2.18 14.87 15.53
N ALA A 662 -1.45 15.75 16.22
CA ALA A 662 -1.56 17.20 16.01
C ALA A 662 -1.07 17.67 14.62
N ARG A 663 -0.26 16.85 13.93
CA ARG A 663 0.12 17.04 12.53
C ARG A 663 -0.49 15.88 11.75
N GLY A 664 -1.52 16.17 10.96
CA GLY A 664 -2.27 15.16 10.22
C GLY A 664 -3.73 15.58 10.08
N SER A 665 -3.98 16.61 9.25
CA SER A 665 -5.33 17.12 9.02
C SER A 665 -6.29 16.01 8.58
N VAL A 666 -7.55 16.12 8.99
CA VAL A 666 -8.60 15.16 8.64
C VAL A 666 -9.17 15.48 7.27
N TYR A 667 -9.47 14.43 6.50
CA TYR A 667 -10.07 14.55 5.17
C TYR A 667 -11.48 13.98 5.10
N CYS A 668 -11.67 12.78 5.63
CA CYS A 668 -12.91 12.03 5.47
C CYS A 668 -13.26 11.23 6.74
N LEU A 669 -14.53 10.85 6.84
CA LEU A 669 -15.07 10.01 7.90
C LEU A 669 -16.05 9.00 7.32
N ALA A 670 -16.06 7.79 7.86
CA ALA A 670 -17.11 6.80 7.63
C ALA A 670 -17.73 6.37 8.96
N GLU A 671 -19.06 6.46 9.08
CA GLU A 671 -19.83 5.92 10.20
C GLU A 671 -20.31 4.51 9.84
N ASP A 672 -20.00 3.53 10.69
CA ASP A 672 -20.40 2.14 10.45
C ASP A 672 -21.92 1.99 10.34
N HIS A 673 -22.37 1.18 9.38
CA HIS A 673 -23.78 0.94 9.09
C HIS A 673 -24.59 0.21 10.19
N LYS A 674 -24.00 -0.38 11.24
CA LYS A 674 -24.77 -1.04 12.34
C LYS A 674 -24.46 -0.52 13.74
N ASN A 675 -23.24 -0.02 14.00
CA ASN A 675 -22.80 0.50 15.28
C ASN A 675 -22.45 1.99 15.18
N ALA A 676 -23.31 2.84 15.74
CA ALA A 676 -23.15 4.30 15.73
C ALA A 676 -21.91 4.84 16.46
N ASN A 677 -21.22 4.01 17.26
CA ASN A 677 -19.98 4.39 17.95
C ASN A 677 -18.73 3.96 17.19
N LEU A 678 -18.86 3.11 16.16
CA LEU A 678 -17.76 2.74 15.29
C LEU A 678 -17.62 3.76 14.16
N LEU A 679 -16.57 4.57 14.21
CA LEU A 679 -16.24 5.55 13.17
C LEU A 679 -14.82 5.28 12.66
N PHE A 680 -14.60 5.55 11.38
CA PHE A 680 -13.30 5.56 10.73
C PHE A 680 -12.97 6.99 10.29
N VAL A 681 -11.71 7.40 10.35
CA VAL A 681 -11.26 8.73 9.91
C VAL A 681 -9.96 8.62 9.11
N GLY A 682 -9.97 9.28 7.95
CA GLY A 682 -8.83 9.38 7.04
C GLY A 682 -8.13 10.71 7.26
N THR A 683 -6.80 10.65 7.34
CA THR A 683 -5.95 11.80 7.61
C THR A 683 -4.85 11.93 6.57
N GLU A 684 -4.08 13.02 6.62
CA GLU A 684 -2.85 13.18 5.83
C GLU A 684 -1.87 12.00 6.01
N PHE A 685 -1.82 11.41 7.21
CA PHE A 685 -0.84 10.39 7.58
C PHE A 685 -1.51 9.16 8.19
N GLY A 686 -2.45 8.59 7.43
CA GLY A 686 -3.02 7.27 7.68
C GLY A 686 -4.48 7.27 8.13
N LEU A 687 -4.91 6.10 8.57
CA LEU A 687 -6.28 5.73 8.89
C LEU A 687 -6.43 5.41 10.38
N TYR A 688 -7.51 5.87 11.00
CA TYR A 688 -7.82 5.62 12.40
C TYR A 688 -9.27 5.16 12.56
N PHE A 689 -9.55 4.45 13.65
CA PHE A 689 -10.90 4.08 14.04
C PHE A 689 -11.15 4.37 15.52
N THR A 690 -12.43 4.44 15.88
CA THR A 690 -12.92 4.55 17.26
C THR A 690 -14.09 3.60 17.41
N VAL A 691 -14.29 3.06 18.61
CA VAL A 691 -15.49 2.27 18.99
C VAL A 691 -16.28 2.90 20.13
N ASP A 692 -15.88 4.11 20.55
CA ASP A 692 -16.47 4.88 21.66
C ASP A 692 -17.08 6.22 21.22
N GLY A 693 -17.30 6.38 19.91
CA GLY A 693 -17.94 7.55 19.30
C GLY A 693 -17.01 8.77 19.20
N GLY A 694 -15.69 8.56 19.08
CA GLY A 694 -14.69 9.61 18.87
C GLY A 694 -14.07 10.16 20.15
N LYS A 695 -14.15 9.43 21.27
CA LYS A 695 -13.45 9.81 22.51
C LYS A 695 -12.00 9.33 22.49
N THR A 696 -11.75 8.20 21.84
CA THR A 696 -10.41 7.64 21.63
C THR A 696 -10.29 7.06 20.23
N TRP A 697 -9.18 7.38 19.56
CA TRP A 697 -8.82 6.91 18.23
C TRP A 697 -7.62 5.98 18.28
N THR A 698 -7.69 4.88 17.53
CA THR A 698 -6.60 3.91 17.36
C THR A 698 -6.24 3.82 15.89
N GLN A 699 -4.95 3.83 15.55
CA GLN A 699 -4.50 3.75 14.16
C GLN A 699 -4.70 2.33 13.60
N LEU A 700 -5.18 2.24 12.36
CA LEU A 700 -5.15 1.03 11.55
C LEU A 700 -3.96 1.13 10.60
N SER A 701 -2.92 0.32 10.82
CA SER A 701 -1.67 0.36 10.05
C SER A 701 -1.36 -0.93 9.29
N GLY A 702 -2.11 -2.01 9.50
CA GLY A 702 -1.84 -3.29 8.84
C GLY A 702 -1.91 -3.16 7.32
N GLY A 703 -0.80 -3.38 6.61
CA GLY A 703 -0.76 -3.37 5.14
C GLY A 703 -0.72 -1.99 4.47
N LEU A 704 -0.92 -0.89 5.20
CA LEU A 704 -0.73 0.47 4.68
C LEU A 704 0.70 0.97 4.95
N PRO A 705 1.26 1.85 4.09
CA PRO A 705 2.46 2.60 4.42
C PRO A 705 2.29 3.43 5.71
N SER A 706 3.39 3.65 6.43
CA SER A 706 3.39 4.34 7.74
C SER A 706 2.88 5.77 7.65
N ALA A 707 3.18 6.44 6.54
CA ALA A 707 2.62 7.73 6.16
C ALA A 707 1.96 7.57 4.78
N VAL A 708 0.66 7.81 4.70
CA VAL A 708 -0.11 7.84 3.45
C VAL A 708 -1.33 8.73 3.63
N CYS A 709 -1.60 9.59 2.65
CA CYS A 709 -2.81 10.41 2.68
C CYS A 709 -4.03 9.60 2.27
N VAL A 710 -5.06 9.65 3.11
CA VAL A 710 -6.36 9.02 2.90
C VAL A 710 -7.39 10.13 2.70
N PRO A 711 -7.51 10.68 1.48
CA PRO A 711 -8.43 11.78 1.20
C PRO A 711 -9.89 11.34 1.26
N ASP A 712 -10.19 10.06 1.00
CA ASP A 712 -11.56 9.55 1.04
C ASP A 712 -11.65 8.04 1.34
N MET A 713 -12.79 7.63 1.89
CA MET A 713 -13.10 6.23 2.18
C MET A 713 -14.61 5.97 2.14
N THR A 714 -15.00 4.74 1.84
CA THR A 714 -16.40 4.33 1.84
C THR A 714 -16.58 2.90 2.36
N ILE A 715 -17.78 2.58 2.83
CA ILE A 715 -18.14 1.27 3.36
C ILE A 715 -18.97 0.52 2.32
N GLN A 716 -18.54 -0.70 1.97
CA GLN A 716 -19.38 -1.65 1.27
C GLN A 716 -20.14 -2.50 2.31
N GLU A 717 -21.44 -2.24 2.43
CA GLU A 717 -22.27 -2.75 3.52
C GLU A 717 -22.54 -4.26 3.48
N ARG A 718 -22.75 -4.82 2.29
CA ARG A 718 -22.99 -6.27 2.13
C ARG A 718 -21.79 -7.06 2.64
N GLU A 719 -20.59 -6.59 2.33
CA GLU A 719 -19.35 -7.28 2.64
C GLU A 719 -18.79 -6.91 4.02
N ASN A 720 -19.20 -5.78 4.63
CA ASN A 720 -18.49 -5.12 5.73
C ASN A 720 -17.04 -4.82 5.36
N ASP A 721 -16.81 -4.32 4.14
CA ASP A 721 -15.49 -3.91 3.69
C ASP A 721 -15.35 -2.40 3.84
N LEU A 722 -14.17 -1.95 4.26
CA LEU A 722 -13.79 -0.53 4.23
C LEU A 722 -12.87 -0.32 3.03
N VAL A 723 -13.33 0.44 2.04
CA VAL A 723 -12.61 0.75 0.82
C VAL A 723 -11.99 2.12 0.94
N ILE A 724 -10.69 2.21 0.66
CA ILE A 724 -9.84 3.34 0.97
C ILE A 724 -9.21 3.83 -0.33
N GLY A 725 -9.49 5.09 -0.69
CA GLY A 725 -8.74 5.80 -1.73
C GLY A 725 -7.51 6.45 -1.09
N THR A 726 -6.33 6.25 -1.69
CA THR A 726 -5.11 6.92 -1.23
C THR A 726 -4.59 7.89 -2.28
N PHE A 727 -3.95 8.95 -1.81
CA PHE A 727 -3.26 9.89 -2.69
C PHE A 727 -1.81 9.41 -2.91
N GLY A 728 -1.61 8.50 -3.87
CA GLY A 728 -0.28 8.04 -4.30
C GLY A 728 0.03 6.56 -4.06
N ARG A 729 -0.92 5.74 -3.61
CA ARG A 729 -0.74 4.27 -3.44
C ARG A 729 -1.93 3.45 -3.94
N GLY A 730 -2.79 4.03 -4.78
CA GLY A 730 -3.98 3.38 -5.32
C GLY A 730 -5.08 3.14 -4.28
N PHE A 731 -5.90 2.10 -4.51
CA PHE A 731 -6.93 1.67 -3.59
C PHE A 731 -6.47 0.56 -2.65
N TYR A 732 -7.03 0.57 -1.45
CA TYR A 732 -6.92 -0.51 -0.47
C TYR A 732 -8.30 -0.95 0.02
N ILE A 733 -8.41 -2.21 0.40
CA ILE A 733 -9.61 -2.77 1.03
C ILE A 733 -9.21 -3.41 2.36
N LEU A 734 -9.84 -3.00 3.46
CA LEU A 734 -9.91 -3.82 4.66
C LEU A 734 -11.09 -4.77 4.52
N ASP A 735 -10.79 -6.00 4.12
CA ASP A 735 -11.80 -7.05 3.95
C ASP A 735 -12.40 -7.43 5.32
N ASP A 736 -13.72 -7.42 5.44
CA ASP A 736 -14.49 -7.78 6.65
C ASP A 736 -13.99 -7.11 7.96
N TYR A 737 -14.39 -5.86 8.19
CA TYR A 737 -14.10 -5.14 9.43
C TYR A 737 -15.05 -5.50 10.59
N SER A 738 -15.98 -6.44 10.41
CA SER A 738 -16.98 -6.82 11.44
C SER A 738 -16.42 -7.19 12.83
N PRO A 739 -15.16 -7.67 13.00
CA PRO A 739 -14.56 -7.80 14.32
C PRO A 739 -14.54 -6.50 15.14
N LEU A 740 -14.35 -5.34 14.50
CA LEU A 740 -14.37 -4.04 15.16
C LEU A 740 -15.78 -3.60 15.58
N GLN A 741 -16.80 -3.99 14.81
CA GLN A 741 -18.20 -3.60 15.02
C GLN A 741 -18.75 -4.07 16.37
N ASN A 742 -18.27 -5.22 16.86
CA ASN A 742 -18.73 -5.85 18.09
C ASN A 742 -17.67 -5.87 19.19
N LEU A 743 -16.52 -5.22 18.96
CA LEU A 743 -15.38 -5.26 19.86
C LEU A 743 -15.70 -4.55 21.19
N LYS A 744 -15.46 -5.25 22.29
CA LYS A 744 -15.50 -4.68 23.63
C LYS A 744 -14.15 -4.84 24.32
N LYS A 745 -13.87 -3.97 25.28
CA LYS A 745 -12.61 -4.03 26.03
C LYS A 745 -12.46 -5.37 26.77
N GLU A 746 -13.57 -5.88 27.30
CA GLU A 746 -13.61 -7.15 28.04
C GLU A 746 -13.30 -8.36 27.12
N ASP A 747 -13.48 -8.25 25.81
CA ASP A 747 -13.10 -9.31 24.87
C ASP A 747 -11.59 -9.50 24.82
N LEU A 748 -10.82 -8.41 24.98
CA LEU A 748 -9.37 -8.46 25.02
C LEU A 748 -8.81 -8.96 26.36
N ASP A 749 -9.65 -8.98 27.41
CA ASP A 749 -9.30 -9.50 28.73
C ASP A 749 -9.47 -11.03 28.85
N LYS A 750 -10.21 -11.67 27.94
CA LYS A 750 -10.35 -13.13 27.86
C LYS A 750 -9.04 -13.78 27.44
N LYS A 751 -8.81 -15.05 27.83
CA LYS A 751 -7.64 -15.83 27.37
C LYS A 751 -7.52 -15.81 25.83
N ALA A 752 -8.65 -16.04 25.16
CA ALA A 752 -8.82 -15.89 23.73
C ALA A 752 -10.27 -15.54 23.38
N GLN A 753 -10.49 -14.95 22.21
CA GLN A 753 -11.82 -14.65 21.66
C GLN A 753 -11.81 -14.89 20.15
N ILE A 754 -12.74 -15.70 19.63
CA ILE A 754 -13.02 -15.76 18.20
C ILE A 754 -14.11 -14.71 17.90
N PHE A 755 -13.87 -13.82 16.94
CA PHE A 755 -14.86 -12.83 16.54
C PHE A 755 -15.88 -13.43 15.57
N THR A 756 -16.94 -12.69 15.26
CA THR A 756 -17.92 -13.09 14.25
C THR A 756 -17.21 -13.47 12.95
N VAL A 757 -17.61 -14.59 12.36
CA VAL A 757 -17.06 -15.09 11.10
C VAL A 757 -18.10 -14.84 10.01
N LYS A 758 -17.72 -14.04 9.01
CA LYS A 758 -18.54 -13.81 7.81
C LYS A 758 -18.73 -15.12 7.04
N ASP A 759 -19.83 -15.20 6.28
CA ASP A 759 -20.08 -16.35 5.41
C ASP A 759 -18.90 -16.57 4.45
N GLY A 760 -18.41 -17.81 4.39
CA GLY A 760 -17.35 -18.19 3.48
C GLY A 760 -17.88 -18.56 2.09
N LEU A 761 -17.05 -18.42 1.06
CA LEU A 761 -17.39 -18.69 -0.33
C LEU A 761 -16.65 -19.91 -0.87
N ALA A 762 -17.40 -20.87 -1.39
CA ALA A 762 -16.95 -22.10 -2.00
C ALA A 762 -16.93 -21.95 -3.53
N TYR A 763 -15.74 -21.93 -4.10
CA TYR A 763 -15.53 -21.99 -5.55
C TYR A 763 -14.11 -22.46 -5.87
N ILE A 764 -13.90 -22.90 -7.11
CA ILE A 764 -12.57 -23.18 -7.64
C ILE A 764 -12.10 -21.93 -8.40
N PRO A 765 -10.98 -21.30 -8.00
CA PRO A 765 -10.43 -20.16 -8.72
C PRO A 765 -10.06 -20.53 -10.16
N SER A 766 -10.33 -19.65 -11.12
CA SER A 766 -9.95 -19.86 -12.53
C SER A 766 -8.46 -19.56 -12.75
N THR A 767 -7.87 -20.17 -13.77
CA THR A 767 -6.48 -19.92 -14.19
C THR A 767 -6.45 -19.58 -15.68
N PRO A 768 -6.92 -18.38 -16.08
CA PRO A 768 -7.05 -18.01 -17.50
C PRO A 768 -5.71 -18.00 -18.24
N PHE A 769 -4.59 -17.81 -17.52
CA PHE A 769 -3.24 -17.90 -18.06
C PHE A 769 -2.57 -19.27 -17.83
N GLY A 770 -3.34 -20.31 -17.50
CA GLY A 770 -2.85 -21.67 -17.28
C GLY A 770 -2.41 -21.98 -15.85
N HIS A 771 -1.81 -21.03 -15.14
CA HIS A 771 -1.34 -21.19 -13.75
C HIS A 771 -1.75 -20.00 -12.86
N LYS A 772 -1.46 -20.08 -11.56
CA LYS A 772 -1.70 -19.00 -10.59
C LYS A 772 -0.75 -17.82 -10.80
N GLY A 773 -1.08 -16.66 -10.23
CA GLY A 773 -0.25 -15.46 -10.32
C GLY A 773 -0.06 -15.00 -11.76
N LYS A 774 1.13 -14.45 -12.07
CA LYS A 774 1.47 -13.86 -13.37
C LYS A 774 1.61 -14.88 -14.51
N SER A 775 1.82 -16.16 -14.19
CA SER A 775 2.04 -17.24 -15.18
C SER A 775 3.09 -16.86 -16.24
N PHE A 776 2.82 -17.08 -17.53
CA PHE A 776 3.72 -16.80 -18.65
C PHE A 776 3.87 -15.31 -19.02
N GLN A 777 3.22 -14.38 -18.31
CA GLN A 777 3.26 -12.94 -18.64
C GLN A 777 4.59 -12.27 -18.23
N GLY A 778 5.35 -12.87 -17.30
CA GLY A 778 6.59 -12.30 -16.77
C GLY A 778 6.37 -11.29 -15.64
N GLU A 779 7.47 -10.83 -15.02
CA GLU A 779 7.44 -10.09 -13.75
C GLU A 779 6.95 -8.64 -13.84
N SER A 780 7.02 -8.01 -15.02
CA SER A 780 6.48 -6.66 -15.22
C SER A 780 4.95 -6.63 -15.31
N PHE A 781 4.30 -7.78 -15.43
CA PHE A 781 2.84 -7.88 -15.48
C PHE A 781 2.24 -7.57 -14.10
N PHE A 782 1.48 -6.47 -14.01
CA PHE A 782 0.84 -6.08 -12.76
C PHE A 782 -0.31 -7.02 -12.41
N VAL A 783 -0.26 -7.53 -11.18
CA VAL A 783 -1.31 -8.31 -10.54
C VAL A 783 -1.48 -7.81 -9.11
N SER A 784 -2.72 -7.65 -8.67
CA SER A 784 -3.03 -7.43 -7.25
C SER A 784 -3.73 -8.65 -6.67
N GLU A 785 -3.44 -8.95 -5.40
CA GLU A 785 -3.96 -10.15 -4.75
C GLU A 785 -5.48 -10.07 -4.58
N SER A 786 -6.14 -11.22 -4.73
CA SER A 786 -7.56 -11.40 -4.42
C SER A 786 -7.73 -12.36 -3.25
N PRO A 787 -8.71 -12.14 -2.35
CA PRO A 787 -8.99 -13.09 -1.28
C PRO A 787 -9.34 -14.44 -1.86
N GLY A 788 -8.68 -15.50 -1.40
CA GLY A 788 -8.97 -16.86 -1.83
C GLY A 788 -10.40 -17.31 -1.43
N PRO A 789 -10.89 -18.44 -1.99
CA PRO A 789 -12.11 -19.07 -1.50
C PRO A 789 -11.93 -19.47 -0.03
N GLY A 790 -13.04 -19.62 0.67
CA GLY A 790 -13.02 -19.99 2.09
C GLY A 790 -13.77 -19.05 3.01
N ALA A 791 -13.48 -19.20 4.30
CA ALA A 791 -13.96 -18.33 5.36
C ALA A 791 -12.76 -17.74 6.13
N VAL A 792 -12.84 -16.44 6.42
CA VAL A 792 -11.82 -15.73 7.20
C VAL A 792 -12.22 -15.73 8.67
N ILE A 793 -11.38 -16.31 9.52
CA ILE A 793 -11.58 -16.37 10.96
C ILE A 793 -10.62 -15.40 11.63
N THR A 794 -11.16 -14.43 12.36
CA THR A 794 -10.38 -13.49 13.17
C THR A 794 -10.49 -13.87 14.64
N TYR A 795 -9.36 -13.94 15.35
CA TYR A 795 -9.34 -14.20 16.79
C TYR A 795 -8.30 -13.35 17.53
N TRP A 796 -8.53 -13.14 18.82
CA TRP A 796 -7.62 -12.48 19.75
C TRP A 796 -6.99 -13.50 20.71
N LEU A 797 -5.71 -13.31 21.03
CA LEU A 797 -5.00 -14.00 22.09
C LEU A 797 -4.36 -13.00 23.05
N LYS A 798 -4.67 -13.12 24.35
CA LYS A 798 -4.23 -12.15 25.37
C LYS A 798 -2.76 -12.23 25.71
N ASP A 799 -2.24 -13.44 25.81
CA ASP A 799 -0.90 -13.74 26.31
C ASP A 799 -0.13 -14.60 25.31
N ASP A 800 1.19 -14.40 25.25
CA ASP A 800 2.07 -15.34 24.56
C ASP A 800 2.11 -16.65 25.37
N TYR A 801 1.92 -17.77 24.69
CA TYR A 801 2.29 -19.05 25.29
C TYR A 801 3.76 -19.31 24.95
N LYS A 802 4.64 -19.01 25.91
CA LYS A 802 6.09 -19.09 25.76
C LYS A 802 6.63 -20.42 26.25
N THR A 803 7.65 -20.91 25.57
CA THR A 803 8.50 -22.03 26.03
C THR A 803 9.18 -21.69 27.37
N ILE A 804 9.57 -22.71 28.14
CA ILE A 804 10.44 -22.58 29.32
C ILE A 804 11.70 -21.80 28.97
N ARG A 805 12.30 -22.07 27.80
CA ARG A 805 13.49 -21.37 27.30
C ARG A 805 13.25 -19.87 27.11
N GLU A 806 12.13 -19.50 26.49
CA GLU A 806 11.77 -18.09 26.30
C GLU A 806 11.48 -17.40 27.64
N LYS A 807 10.75 -18.05 28.55
CA LYS A 807 10.49 -17.55 29.91
C LYS A 807 11.79 -17.34 30.68
N ARG A 808 12.77 -18.25 30.54
CA ARG A 808 14.11 -18.09 31.13
C ARG A 808 14.83 -16.89 30.51
N LYS A 809 14.96 -16.82 29.18
CA LYS A 809 15.62 -15.69 28.49
C LYS A 809 15.02 -14.34 28.85
N GLU A 810 13.71 -14.26 29.05
CA GLU A 810 13.04 -13.04 29.48
C GLU A 810 13.44 -12.63 30.90
N LYS A 811 13.47 -13.58 31.85
CA LYS A 811 13.99 -13.36 33.21
C LYS A 811 15.47 -12.95 33.19
N GLU A 812 16.30 -13.61 32.37
CA GLU A 812 17.71 -13.27 32.21
C GLU A 812 17.88 -11.84 31.68
N LYS A 813 17.10 -11.45 30.66
CA LYS A 813 17.10 -10.09 30.10
C LYS A 813 16.73 -9.06 31.17
N GLU A 814 15.77 -9.36 32.04
CA GLU A 814 15.39 -8.50 33.16
C GLU A 814 16.51 -8.40 34.22
N LEU A 815 17.20 -9.51 34.52
CA LEU A 815 18.37 -9.52 35.42
C LEU A 815 19.53 -8.70 34.85
N VAL A 816 19.86 -8.88 33.56
CA VAL A 816 20.88 -8.10 32.85
C VAL A 816 20.52 -6.62 32.86
N LYS A 817 19.27 -6.26 32.54
CA LYS A 817 18.79 -4.86 32.57
C LYS A 817 18.97 -4.23 33.95
N ASN A 818 18.85 -5.02 35.01
CA ASN A 818 18.98 -4.57 36.39
C ASN A 818 20.42 -4.73 36.95
N ASN A 819 21.43 -5.00 36.10
CA ASN A 819 22.82 -5.28 36.51
C ASN A 819 22.93 -6.37 37.60
N LYS A 820 22.01 -7.34 37.61
CA LYS A 820 22.04 -8.49 38.52
C LYS A 820 22.76 -9.65 37.84
N ALA A 821 23.45 -10.47 38.63
CA ALA A 821 24.06 -11.69 38.14
C ALA A 821 22.98 -12.62 37.54
N VAL A 822 23.24 -13.11 36.33
CA VAL A 822 22.39 -14.09 35.67
C VAL A 822 22.79 -15.48 36.16
N PRO A 823 21.93 -16.22 36.89
CA PRO A 823 22.26 -17.55 37.35
C PRO A 823 22.35 -18.51 36.16
N TYR A 824 23.36 -19.39 36.16
CA TYR A 824 23.44 -20.45 35.18
C TYR A 824 22.35 -21.50 35.43
N PRO A 825 21.56 -21.89 34.40
CA PRO A 825 20.58 -22.96 34.53
C PRO A 825 21.29 -24.30 34.78
N SER A 826 20.64 -25.21 35.52
CA SER A 826 21.17 -26.57 35.71
C SER A 826 21.13 -27.35 34.40
N HIS A 827 21.99 -28.37 34.27
CA HIS A 827 21.97 -29.27 33.10
C HIS A 827 20.60 -29.91 32.89
N ASP A 828 19.87 -30.25 33.96
CA ASP A 828 18.54 -30.85 33.85
C ASP A 828 17.51 -29.84 33.34
N SER A 829 17.58 -28.57 33.74
CA SER A 829 16.71 -27.51 33.19
C SER A 829 16.95 -27.32 31.69
N LEU A 830 18.21 -27.31 31.25
CA LEU A 830 18.55 -27.18 29.83
C LEU A 830 18.03 -28.37 29.01
N ARG A 831 18.15 -29.60 29.53
CA ARG A 831 17.60 -30.79 28.88
C ARG A 831 16.08 -30.78 28.78
N ILE A 832 15.40 -30.20 29.77
CA ILE A 832 13.94 -30.01 29.72
C ILE A 832 13.59 -28.99 28.63
N GLU A 833 14.30 -27.87 28.56
CA GLU A 833 14.13 -26.86 27.50
C GLU A 833 14.38 -27.42 26.09
N ASP A 834 15.42 -28.22 25.92
CA ASP A 834 15.78 -28.81 24.63
C ASP A 834 14.78 -29.86 24.14
N ARG A 835 13.95 -30.41 25.04
CA ARG A 835 12.95 -31.45 24.75
C ARG A 835 11.51 -30.92 24.77
N GLU A 836 11.30 -29.66 25.15
CA GLU A 836 9.99 -29.04 25.21
C GLU A 836 9.43 -28.84 23.80
N GLU A 837 8.20 -29.29 23.58
CA GLU A 837 7.46 -28.92 22.39
C GLU A 837 6.92 -27.50 22.56
N ALA A 838 7.26 -26.61 21.61
CA ALA A 838 6.76 -25.24 21.65
C ALA A 838 5.22 -25.24 21.58
N PRO A 839 4.53 -24.53 22.49
CA PRO A 839 3.09 -24.47 22.49
C PRO A 839 2.57 -23.85 21.19
N TYR A 840 1.44 -24.37 20.71
CA TYR A 840 0.80 -23.92 19.47
C TYR A 840 -0.72 -23.93 19.63
N LEU A 841 -1.41 -23.26 18.71
CA LEU A 841 -2.86 -23.28 18.64
C LEU A 841 -3.32 -24.18 17.50
N LEU A 842 -4.48 -24.80 17.66
CA LEU A 842 -5.22 -25.46 16.61
C LEU A 842 -6.55 -24.74 16.43
N LEU A 843 -6.74 -24.14 15.26
CA LEU A 843 -8.05 -23.71 14.81
C LEU A 843 -8.75 -24.89 14.15
N VAL A 844 -9.73 -25.46 14.85
CA VAL A 844 -10.47 -26.64 14.43
C VAL A 844 -11.78 -26.20 13.78
N ILE A 845 -11.96 -26.55 12.51
CA ILE A 845 -13.21 -26.38 11.77
C ILE A 845 -13.98 -27.70 11.84
N SER A 846 -15.24 -27.65 12.28
CA SER A 846 -16.13 -28.80 12.35
C SER A 846 -17.41 -28.56 11.56
N ASP A 847 -17.99 -29.61 10.99
CA ASP A 847 -19.28 -29.56 10.30
C ASP A 847 -20.46 -29.46 11.28
N ALA A 848 -21.68 -29.47 10.73
CA ALA A 848 -22.92 -29.40 11.50
C ALA A 848 -23.15 -30.59 12.44
N GLU A 849 -22.48 -31.74 12.22
CA GLU A 849 -22.52 -32.93 13.07
C GLU A 849 -21.46 -32.88 14.18
N GLY A 850 -20.62 -31.85 14.21
CA GLY A 850 -19.50 -31.70 15.14
C GLY A 850 -18.27 -32.53 14.76
N LYS A 851 -18.23 -33.08 13.54
CA LYS A 851 -17.06 -33.81 13.05
C LYS A 851 -16.01 -32.84 12.53
N THR A 852 -14.76 -33.05 12.91
CA THR A 852 -13.63 -32.25 12.42
C THR A 852 -13.48 -32.40 10.91
N VAL A 853 -13.43 -31.25 10.24
CA VAL A 853 -13.24 -31.08 8.80
C VAL A 853 -11.80 -30.72 8.49
N ARG A 854 -11.23 -29.81 9.29
CA ARG A 854 -9.86 -29.30 9.14
C ARG A 854 -9.31 -28.87 10.49
N SER A 855 -8.04 -29.15 10.75
CA SER A 855 -7.29 -28.54 11.86
C SER A 855 -6.15 -27.68 11.32
N ILE A 856 -6.16 -26.38 11.64
CA ILE A 856 -5.16 -25.43 11.15
C ILE A 856 -4.24 -25.04 12.32
N LYS A 857 -2.96 -25.42 12.23
CA LYS A 857 -1.94 -25.04 13.22
C LYS A 857 -1.67 -23.54 13.11
N GLN A 858 -1.61 -22.86 14.26
CA GLN A 858 -1.37 -21.43 14.37
C GLN A 858 -0.33 -21.13 15.46
N PRO A 859 0.45 -20.05 15.32
CA PRO A 859 1.40 -19.65 16.35
C PRO A 859 0.67 -19.23 17.63
N ALA A 860 1.17 -19.62 18.78
CA ALA A 860 0.61 -19.28 20.09
C ALA A 860 1.09 -17.91 20.60
N LYS A 861 1.05 -16.90 19.72
CA LYS A 861 1.54 -15.54 19.98
C LYS A 861 0.40 -14.61 20.38
N LYS A 862 0.66 -13.71 21.32
CA LYS A 862 -0.25 -12.63 21.71
C LYS A 862 -0.61 -11.77 20.50
N GLY A 863 -1.84 -11.29 20.45
CA GLY A 863 -2.30 -10.36 19.42
C GLY A 863 -3.60 -10.79 18.76
N MET A 864 -4.09 -9.95 17.85
CA MET A 864 -5.13 -10.34 16.90
C MET A 864 -4.49 -11.14 15.77
N HIS A 865 -5.23 -12.14 15.27
CA HIS A 865 -4.82 -13.02 14.18
C HIS A 865 -5.97 -13.21 13.22
N ARG A 866 -5.65 -13.43 11.94
CA ARG A 866 -6.62 -13.67 10.88
C ARG A 866 -6.17 -14.86 10.05
N VAL A 867 -7.06 -15.84 9.90
CA VAL A 867 -6.78 -17.14 9.26
C VAL A 867 -7.83 -17.42 8.21
N ASN A 868 -7.41 -17.70 6.98
CA ASN A 868 -8.32 -18.15 5.93
C ASN A 868 -8.40 -19.68 5.92
N TRP A 869 -9.56 -20.25 6.24
CA TRP A 869 -9.85 -21.64 5.91
C TRP A 869 -10.28 -21.70 4.45
N ASN A 870 -9.45 -22.27 3.57
CA ASN A 870 -9.68 -22.35 2.12
C ASN A 870 -10.89 -23.20 1.67
N GLY A 871 -11.75 -23.61 2.61
CA GLY A 871 -12.94 -24.40 2.34
C GLY A 871 -12.68 -25.88 2.05
N ARG A 872 -11.49 -26.40 2.34
CA ARG A 872 -11.13 -27.81 2.05
C ARG A 872 -10.95 -28.64 3.32
N HIS A 873 -11.21 -29.94 3.17
CA HIS A 873 -10.94 -30.95 4.20
C HIS A 873 -9.42 -31.15 4.44
N ASP A 874 -9.06 -31.92 5.46
CA ASP A 874 -7.69 -32.42 5.63
C ASP A 874 -7.26 -33.33 4.48
N VAL A 875 -5.95 -33.38 4.24
CA VAL A 875 -5.34 -34.27 3.24
C VAL A 875 -5.42 -35.73 3.67
N THR A 876 -5.60 -36.62 2.71
CA THR A 876 -5.66 -38.07 2.93
C THR A 876 -4.44 -38.81 2.38
N SER A 877 -3.44 -38.09 1.85
CA SER A 877 -2.17 -38.67 1.44
C SER A 877 -1.30 -39.03 2.66
N PRO A 878 -0.26 -39.87 2.48
CA PRO A 878 0.77 -40.09 3.48
C PRO A 878 1.44 -38.78 3.90
N VAL A 879 1.76 -38.65 5.18
CA VAL A 879 2.45 -37.47 5.72
C VAL A 879 3.78 -37.28 4.99
N SER A 880 4.01 -36.07 4.49
CA SER A 880 5.22 -35.70 3.76
C SER A 880 5.80 -34.41 4.35
N PHE A 881 7.13 -34.33 4.39
CA PHE A 881 7.87 -33.09 4.67
C PHE A 881 8.25 -32.35 3.38
N TYR A 882 7.84 -32.88 2.22
CA TYR A 882 8.03 -32.21 0.94
C TYR A 882 7.23 -30.92 0.91
N THR A 883 7.90 -29.82 0.58
CA THR A 883 7.26 -28.54 0.28
C THR A 883 7.43 -28.31 -1.22
N PRO A 884 6.34 -28.07 -1.97
CA PRO A 884 6.41 -27.70 -3.38
C PRO A 884 7.40 -26.57 -3.64
N ASP A 885 8.14 -26.67 -4.73
CA ASP A 885 8.98 -25.57 -5.19
C ASP A 885 8.08 -24.42 -5.68
N PRO A 886 8.14 -23.21 -5.07
CA PRO A 886 7.34 -22.08 -5.51
C PRO A 886 7.62 -21.66 -6.96
N ASP A 887 8.81 -22.00 -7.49
CA ASP A 887 9.20 -21.69 -8.86
C ASP A 887 8.76 -22.76 -9.87
N ASN A 888 8.21 -23.89 -9.40
CA ASN A 888 7.70 -24.96 -10.25
C ASN A 888 6.16 -24.86 -10.42
N PRO A 889 5.65 -24.36 -11.56
CA PRO A 889 4.21 -24.15 -11.76
C PRO A 889 3.41 -25.45 -11.91
N TYR A 890 4.11 -26.59 -12.05
CA TYR A 890 3.50 -27.93 -12.12
C TYR A 890 3.33 -28.56 -10.74
N GLU A 891 3.92 -27.98 -9.70
CA GLU A 891 3.79 -28.45 -8.34
C GLU A 891 2.69 -27.68 -7.59
N SER A 892 2.05 -28.37 -6.67
CA SER A 892 1.07 -27.78 -5.78
C SER A 892 1.03 -28.56 -4.47
N GLU A 893 0.65 -27.88 -3.39
CA GLU A 893 0.40 -28.55 -2.12
C GLU A 893 -0.75 -29.54 -2.28
N ASP A 894 -0.63 -30.73 -1.68
CA ASP A 894 -1.74 -31.68 -1.59
C ASP A 894 -2.93 -31.02 -0.87
N GLN A 895 -4.13 -31.23 -1.39
CA GLN A 895 -5.35 -30.62 -0.85
C GLN A 895 -6.41 -31.66 -0.53
N GLY A 896 -7.23 -31.38 0.49
CA GLY A 896 -8.46 -32.13 0.69
C GLY A 896 -9.54 -31.78 -0.35
N PRO A 897 -10.59 -32.60 -0.45
CA PRO A 897 -11.78 -32.23 -1.23
C PRO A 897 -12.40 -30.93 -0.71
N LEU A 898 -13.08 -30.21 -1.59
CA LEU A 898 -13.85 -29.02 -1.22
C LEU A 898 -14.99 -29.41 -0.28
N ALA A 899 -15.14 -28.68 0.81
CA ALA A 899 -16.23 -28.84 1.76
C ALA A 899 -17.55 -28.40 1.11
N ILE A 900 -18.64 -29.10 1.43
CA ILE A 900 -19.94 -28.75 0.86
C ILE A 900 -20.51 -27.49 1.53
N PRO A 901 -21.31 -26.69 0.80
CA PRO A 901 -22.09 -25.62 1.41
C PRO A 901 -22.91 -26.11 2.60
N GLY A 902 -22.91 -25.34 3.69
CA GLY A 902 -23.52 -25.74 4.95
C GLY A 902 -23.06 -24.90 6.13
N ARG A 903 -23.46 -25.34 7.33
CA ARG A 903 -23.08 -24.69 8.59
C ARG A 903 -21.83 -25.36 9.16
N TYR A 904 -20.86 -24.55 9.57
CA TYR A 904 -19.61 -24.97 10.19
C TYR A 904 -19.38 -24.24 11.50
N THR A 905 -18.46 -24.76 12.31
CA THR A 905 -18.06 -24.18 13.59
C THR A 905 -16.54 -24.10 13.70
N ALA A 906 -16.02 -22.93 14.06
CA ALA A 906 -14.63 -22.69 14.38
C ALA A 906 -14.40 -22.78 15.90
N THR A 907 -13.40 -23.56 16.32
CA THR A 907 -13.00 -23.72 17.73
C THR A 907 -11.49 -23.51 17.87
N LEU A 908 -11.06 -22.78 18.89
CA LEU A 908 -9.64 -22.53 19.16
C LEU A 908 -9.16 -23.38 20.34
N MET A 909 -8.20 -24.26 20.07
CA MET A 909 -7.57 -25.15 21.05
C MET A 909 -6.11 -24.75 21.24
N LYS A 910 -5.63 -24.74 22.48
CA LYS A 910 -4.20 -24.64 22.83
C LYS A 910 -3.64 -26.04 23.00
N VAL A 911 -2.47 -26.30 22.42
CA VAL A 911 -1.67 -27.50 22.71
C VAL A 911 -0.40 -27.07 23.42
N GLU A 912 -0.19 -27.58 24.64
CA GLU A 912 0.99 -27.30 25.46
C GLU A 912 1.35 -28.56 26.25
N ASN A 913 2.60 -29.05 26.09
CA ASN A 913 3.09 -30.28 26.74
C ASN A 913 2.17 -31.51 26.51
N GLY A 914 1.66 -31.67 25.29
CA GLY A 914 0.75 -32.76 24.93
C GLY A 914 -0.67 -32.64 25.51
N VAL A 915 -1.00 -31.56 26.22
CA VAL A 915 -2.35 -31.29 26.73
C VAL A 915 -3.05 -30.32 25.79
N THR A 916 -4.26 -30.70 25.35
CA THR A 916 -5.12 -29.88 24.50
C THR A 916 -6.23 -29.24 25.33
N GLU A 917 -6.32 -27.90 25.35
CA GLU A 917 -7.30 -27.11 26.11
C GLU A 917 -8.13 -26.24 25.16
N LYS A 918 -9.46 -26.25 25.27
CA LYS A 918 -10.31 -25.26 24.58
C LYS A 918 -10.14 -23.90 25.26
N ILE A 919 -9.72 -22.87 24.52
CA ILE A 919 -9.40 -21.55 25.11
C ILE A 919 -10.34 -20.41 24.71
N ALA A 920 -11.25 -20.66 23.76
CA ALA A 920 -12.30 -19.71 23.35
C ALA A 920 -13.63 -20.45 23.13
N GLU A 921 -14.74 -19.73 23.19
CA GLU A 921 -16.04 -20.30 22.81
C GLU A 921 -16.13 -20.49 21.29
N PRO A 922 -16.72 -21.62 20.81
CA PRO A 922 -16.87 -21.87 19.38
C PRO A 922 -17.80 -20.87 18.70
N VAL A 923 -17.48 -20.52 17.44
CA VAL A 923 -18.29 -19.61 16.62
C VAL A 923 -18.76 -20.33 15.36
N SER A 924 -20.06 -20.33 15.10
CA SER A 924 -20.64 -20.89 13.88
C SER A 924 -20.69 -19.89 12.74
N PHE A 925 -20.55 -20.38 11.50
CA PHE A 925 -20.67 -19.59 10.27
C PHE A 925 -21.22 -20.45 9.13
N ASN A 926 -21.66 -19.83 8.04
CA ASN A 926 -22.11 -20.54 6.85
C ASN A 926 -21.01 -20.58 5.79
N PHE A 927 -20.99 -21.64 5.00
CA PHE A 927 -20.19 -21.77 3.79
C PHE A 927 -21.15 -21.88 2.61
N LYS A 928 -21.03 -20.98 1.62
CA LYS A 928 -21.97 -20.81 0.51
C LYS A 928 -21.26 -21.03 -0.82
N THR A 929 -21.97 -21.52 -1.83
CA THR A 929 -21.44 -21.52 -3.20
C THR A 929 -21.36 -20.09 -3.73
N LEU A 930 -20.34 -19.78 -4.55
CA LEU A 930 -20.28 -18.52 -5.30
C LEU A 930 -21.37 -18.44 -6.38
N GLY A 931 -21.91 -19.58 -6.82
CA GLY A 931 -22.92 -19.62 -7.90
C GLY A 931 -22.33 -19.43 -9.31
N ASN A 932 -21.02 -19.60 -9.49
CA ASN A 932 -20.33 -19.47 -10.77
C ASN A 932 -20.24 -20.78 -11.59
N SER A 933 -20.93 -21.84 -11.15
CA SER A 933 -21.03 -23.12 -11.88
C SER A 933 -22.34 -23.19 -12.65
N SER A 934 -22.26 -23.47 -13.96
CA SER A 934 -23.43 -23.70 -14.81
C SER A 934 -23.93 -25.16 -14.78
N LEU A 935 -23.13 -26.09 -14.26
CA LEU A 935 -23.47 -27.51 -14.19
C LEU A 935 -24.21 -27.83 -12.87
N PRO A 936 -25.29 -28.63 -12.93
CA PRO A 936 -26.01 -29.07 -11.73
C PRO A 936 -25.14 -30.03 -10.90
N VAL A 937 -25.30 -29.97 -9.58
CA VAL A 937 -24.57 -30.81 -8.63
C VAL A 937 -25.47 -31.29 -7.50
N ASN A 938 -25.44 -32.60 -7.20
CA ASN A 938 -26.01 -33.17 -5.99
C ASN A 938 -24.94 -33.20 -4.90
N GLN A 939 -24.97 -32.20 -4.02
CA GLN A 939 -23.93 -32.02 -2.99
C GLN A 939 -23.82 -33.19 -2.03
N ALA A 940 -24.93 -33.83 -1.66
CA ALA A 940 -24.92 -34.98 -0.77
C ALA A 940 -24.20 -36.18 -1.41
N GLN A 941 -24.50 -36.46 -2.68
CA GLN A 941 -23.86 -37.53 -3.43
C GLN A 941 -22.37 -37.24 -3.65
N LEU A 942 -22.00 -36.02 -4.06
CA LEU A 942 -20.61 -35.63 -4.26
C LEU A 942 -19.81 -35.69 -2.95
N SER A 943 -20.40 -35.25 -1.83
CA SER A 943 -19.79 -35.35 -0.50
C SER A 943 -19.52 -36.79 -0.10
N GLN A 944 -20.50 -37.68 -0.27
CA GLN A 944 -20.33 -39.10 0.03
C GLN A 944 -19.25 -39.73 -0.86
N PHE A 945 -19.25 -39.42 -2.15
CA PHE A 945 -18.22 -39.87 -3.08
C PHE A 945 -16.82 -39.43 -2.64
N ASN A 946 -16.65 -38.15 -2.29
CA ASN A 946 -15.37 -37.61 -1.82
C ASN A 946 -14.90 -38.24 -0.50
N LYS A 947 -15.81 -38.52 0.42
CA LYS A 947 -15.50 -39.25 1.68
C LYS A 947 -15.00 -40.67 1.38
N ASP A 948 -15.72 -41.40 0.54
CA ASP A 948 -15.36 -42.77 0.15
C ASP A 948 -14.03 -42.83 -0.62
N LEU A 949 -13.80 -41.87 -1.52
CA LEU A 949 -12.56 -41.73 -2.26
C LEU A 949 -11.39 -41.39 -1.34
N GLY A 950 -11.59 -40.44 -0.42
CA GLY A 950 -10.56 -40.01 0.53
C GLY A 950 -10.07 -41.13 1.44
N GLU A 951 -11.00 -41.93 1.99
CA GLU A 951 -10.66 -43.06 2.84
C GLU A 951 -9.96 -44.19 2.06
N PHE A 952 -10.40 -44.43 0.82
CA PHE A 952 -9.76 -45.38 -0.06
C PHE A 952 -8.35 -44.92 -0.46
N ARG A 953 -8.18 -43.64 -0.82
CA ARG A 953 -6.88 -43.02 -1.12
C ARG A 953 -5.91 -43.17 0.04
N ARG A 954 -6.34 -42.85 1.27
CA ARG A 954 -5.55 -43.01 2.50
C ARG A 954 -5.00 -44.41 2.65
N THR A 955 -5.84 -45.42 2.41
CA THR A 955 -5.48 -46.83 2.57
C THR A 955 -4.55 -47.32 1.45
N VAL A 956 -4.83 -46.96 0.19
CA VAL A 956 -4.02 -47.35 -0.97
C VAL A 956 -2.64 -46.73 -0.92
N LEU A 957 -2.55 -45.41 -0.73
CA LEU A 957 -1.26 -44.70 -0.68
C LEU A 957 -0.45 -45.07 0.57
N GLY A 958 -1.12 -45.28 1.71
CA GLY A 958 -0.47 -45.78 2.92
C GLY A 958 0.14 -47.17 2.71
N THR A 959 -0.59 -48.08 2.05
CA THR A 959 -0.08 -49.42 1.73
C THR A 959 1.09 -49.36 0.74
N SER A 960 1.01 -48.49 -0.27
CA SER A 960 2.10 -48.28 -1.23
C SER A 960 3.35 -47.70 -0.55
N SER A 961 3.19 -46.75 0.37
CA SER A 961 4.30 -46.16 1.13
C SER A 961 4.97 -47.19 2.02
N TYR A 962 4.17 -48.01 2.71
CA TYR A 962 4.67 -49.12 3.52
C TYR A 962 5.43 -50.16 2.68
N LEU A 963 4.97 -50.46 1.46
CA LEU A 963 5.72 -51.32 0.53
C LEU A 963 7.08 -50.71 0.16
N GLY A 964 7.14 -49.39 -0.05
CA GLY A 964 8.38 -48.65 -0.24
C GLY A 964 9.33 -48.78 0.96
N GLU A 965 8.82 -48.68 2.19
CA GLU A 965 9.59 -48.90 3.41
C GLU A 965 10.14 -50.33 3.48
N LEU A 966 9.34 -51.36 3.14
CA LEU A 966 9.80 -52.75 3.08
C LEU A 966 10.93 -52.91 2.05
N LYS A 967 10.80 -52.30 0.87
CA LYS A 967 11.85 -52.30 -0.16
C LYS A 967 13.15 -51.68 0.35
N ASP A 968 13.06 -50.55 1.04
CA ASP A 968 14.23 -49.90 1.61
C ASP A 968 14.86 -50.76 2.71
N ARG A 969 14.06 -51.38 3.59
CA ARG A 969 14.53 -52.37 4.58
C ARG A 969 15.28 -53.53 3.92
N MET A 970 14.77 -54.05 2.79
CA MET A 970 15.41 -55.15 2.07
C MET A 970 16.81 -54.81 1.56
N LYS A 971 17.11 -53.55 1.21
CA LYS A 971 18.47 -53.11 0.85
C LYS A 971 19.45 -53.33 2.00
N TYR A 972 19.03 -53.02 3.24
CA TYR A 972 19.84 -53.23 4.44
C TYR A 972 19.94 -54.71 4.81
N ILE A 973 18.83 -55.45 4.76
CA ILE A 973 18.78 -56.91 5.01
C ILE A 973 19.72 -57.66 4.08
N LYS A 974 19.71 -57.32 2.79
CA LYS A 974 20.61 -57.92 1.79
C LYS A 974 22.07 -57.65 2.11
N LYS A 975 22.41 -56.41 2.50
CA LYS A 975 23.78 -56.05 2.90
C LYS A 975 24.20 -56.76 4.18
N ALA A 976 23.30 -56.94 5.14
CA ALA A 976 23.56 -57.66 6.39
C ALA A 976 23.84 -59.16 6.12
N VAL A 977 23.05 -59.81 5.26
CA VAL A 977 23.22 -61.24 4.91
C VAL A 977 24.52 -61.52 4.16
N VAL A 978 24.96 -60.62 3.28
CA VAL A 978 26.23 -60.80 2.54
C VAL A 978 27.45 -60.86 3.48
N ASN A 979 27.34 -60.30 4.69
CA ASN A 979 28.40 -60.33 5.70
C ASN A 979 28.29 -61.51 6.68
N LEU A 980 27.31 -62.41 6.50
CA LEU A 980 27.13 -63.62 7.32
C LEU A 980 27.89 -64.83 6.71
N SER A 981 28.07 -65.90 7.48
CA SER A 981 28.83 -67.08 7.07
C SER A 981 28.26 -67.74 5.78
N PRO A 982 29.10 -68.42 4.96
CA PRO A 982 28.67 -69.06 3.71
C PRO A 982 27.48 -70.04 3.85
N GLU A 983 27.31 -70.62 5.04
CA GLU A 983 26.21 -71.53 5.40
C GLU A 983 24.82 -70.87 5.35
N GLN A 984 24.73 -69.53 5.31
CA GLN A 984 23.47 -68.79 5.21
C GLN A 984 23.07 -68.38 3.78
N ALA A 985 23.75 -68.92 2.76
CA ALA A 985 23.48 -68.65 1.35
C ALA A 985 21.99 -68.87 0.94
N GLN A 986 21.26 -69.72 1.67
CA GLN A 986 19.82 -69.95 1.45
C GLN A 986 18.97 -68.69 1.70
N LEU A 987 19.38 -67.78 2.60
CA LEU A 987 18.67 -66.53 2.87
C LEU A 987 18.70 -65.57 1.68
N VAL A 988 19.75 -65.63 0.84
CA VAL A 988 19.86 -64.82 -0.39
C VAL A 988 18.78 -65.21 -1.39
N LYS A 989 18.36 -66.48 -1.43
CA LYS A 989 17.27 -66.95 -2.30
C LYS A 989 15.92 -66.39 -1.83
N GLU A 990 15.67 -66.39 -0.52
CA GLU A 990 14.45 -65.80 0.05
C GLU A 990 14.42 -64.28 -0.15
N ILE A 991 15.54 -63.59 0.08
CA ILE A 991 15.69 -62.15 -0.21
C ILE A 991 15.34 -61.85 -1.66
N ARG A 992 15.88 -62.60 -2.62
CA ARG A 992 15.56 -62.41 -4.05
C ARG A 992 14.09 -62.67 -4.35
N SER A 993 13.48 -63.67 -3.70
CA SER A 993 12.05 -63.94 -3.84
C SER A 993 11.21 -62.76 -3.32
N ILE A 994 11.56 -62.23 -2.14
CA ILE A 994 10.91 -61.05 -1.54
C ILE A 994 11.11 -59.82 -2.44
N GLU A 995 12.33 -59.54 -2.91
CA GLU A 995 12.62 -58.44 -3.84
C GLU A 995 11.79 -58.57 -5.13
N SER A 996 11.63 -59.78 -5.66
CA SER A 996 10.78 -60.04 -6.83
C SER A 996 9.30 -59.82 -6.52
N THR A 997 8.80 -60.26 -5.35
CA THR A 997 7.41 -59.99 -4.93
C THR A 997 7.18 -58.49 -4.77
N ILE A 998 8.13 -57.77 -4.16
CA ILE A 998 8.09 -56.30 -4.04
C ILE A 998 8.02 -55.67 -5.43
N ALA A 999 8.88 -56.07 -6.38
CA ALA A 999 8.86 -55.50 -7.73
C ALA A 999 7.52 -55.71 -8.44
N THR A 1000 6.93 -56.91 -8.32
CA THR A 1000 5.59 -57.20 -8.87
C THR A 1000 4.50 -56.36 -8.19
N LEU A 1001 4.57 -56.17 -6.88
CA LEU A 1001 3.61 -55.33 -6.15
C LEU A 1001 3.77 -53.85 -6.47
N GLU A 1002 5.00 -53.35 -6.59
CA GLU A 1002 5.28 -51.98 -7.04
C GLU A 1002 4.72 -51.74 -8.45
N GLN A 1003 4.83 -52.72 -9.35
CA GLN A 1003 4.21 -52.65 -10.67
C GLN A 1003 2.67 -52.56 -10.59
N LYS A 1004 2.03 -53.30 -9.67
CA LYS A 1004 0.57 -53.21 -9.46
C LYS A 1004 0.15 -51.85 -8.89
N PHE A 1005 0.96 -51.25 -8.01
CA PHE A 1005 0.68 -49.92 -7.46
C PHE A 1005 0.96 -48.80 -8.45
N ASN A 1006 2.12 -48.80 -9.10
CA ASN A 1006 2.64 -47.65 -9.86
C ASN A 1006 2.53 -47.82 -11.40
N GLY A 1007 2.13 -48.99 -11.88
CA GLY A 1007 2.13 -49.34 -13.30
C GLY A 1007 3.47 -49.94 -13.76
N ASP A 1008 3.52 -50.37 -15.02
CA ASP A 1008 4.72 -50.97 -15.61
C ASP A 1008 5.71 -49.92 -16.12
N GLY A 1009 6.52 -49.38 -15.20
CA GLY A 1009 7.55 -48.41 -15.55
C GLY A 1009 8.63 -48.94 -16.50
N SER A 1010 8.79 -50.26 -16.63
CA SER A 1010 9.74 -50.85 -17.58
C SER A 1010 9.23 -50.79 -19.01
N VAL A 1011 7.94 -51.03 -19.21
CA VAL A 1011 7.28 -50.92 -20.52
C VAL A 1011 7.06 -49.44 -20.87
N ALA A 1012 6.60 -48.61 -19.92
CA ALA A 1012 6.29 -47.20 -20.15
C ALA A 1012 7.52 -46.38 -20.60
N LYS A 1013 8.71 -46.58 -20.00
CA LYS A 1013 9.94 -45.87 -20.40
C LYS A 1013 10.45 -46.22 -21.81
N ARG A 1014 9.81 -47.19 -22.46
CA ARG A 1014 10.07 -47.62 -23.84
C ARG A 1014 8.92 -47.23 -24.79
N GLU A 1015 8.04 -46.32 -24.34
CA GLU A 1015 6.96 -45.74 -25.13
C GLU A 1015 5.91 -46.74 -25.65
N TYR A 1016 5.74 -47.86 -24.94
CA TYR A 1016 4.63 -48.80 -25.17
C TYR A 1016 3.42 -48.46 -24.29
N GLU A 1017 2.23 -48.89 -24.72
CA GLU A 1017 0.99 -48.68 -23.99
C GLU A 1017 1.00 -49.42 -22.65
N THR A 1018 0.73 -48.71 -21.56
CA THR A 1018 0.63 -49.30 -20.22
C THR A 1018 -0.65 -48.86 -19.52
N LEU A 1019 -1.23 -49.77 -18.74
CA LEU A 1019 -2.31 -49.41 -17.81
C LEU A 1019 -1.72 -48.66 -16.59
N PRO A 1020 -2.44 -47.67 -16.03
CA PRO A 1020 -2.05 -47.06 -14.77
C PRO A 1020 -2.13 -48.08 -13.64
N GLY A 1021 -1.22 -48.00 -12.67
CA GLY A 1021 -1.32 -48.75 -11.43
C GLY A 1021 -2.42 -48.21 -10.50
N LEU A 1022 -2.64 -48.90 -9.37
CA LEU A 1022 -3.64 -48.51 -8.37
C LEU A 1022 -3.48 -47.08 -7.84
N THR A 1023 -2.23 -46.63 -7.59
CA THR A 1023 -1.97 -45.25 -7.12
C THR A 1023 -2.34 -44.24 -8.20
N GLY A 1024 -1.89 -44.47 -9.44
CA GLY A 1024 -2.20 -43.62 -10.59
C GLY A 1024 -3.69 -43.52 -10.89
N LEU A 1025 -4.46 -44.61 -10.74
CA LEU A 1025 -5.91 -44.60 -10.90
C LEU A 1025 -6.60 -43.73 -9.84
N VAL A 1026 -6.22 -43.86 -8.57
CA VAL A 1026 -6.81 -43.09 -7.48
C VAL A 1026 -6.44 -41.61 -7.58
N GLU A 1027 -5.14 -41.30 -7.77
CA GLU A 1027 -4.67 -39.92 -7.91
C GLU A 1027 -5.24 -39.24 -9.15
N ASN A 1028 -5.51 -39.99 -10.23
CA ASN A 1028 -6.21 -39.45 -11.40
C ASN A 1028 -7.61 -38.94 -11.04
N ILE A 1029 -8.38 -39.67 -10.23
CA ILE A 1029 -9.72 -39.20 -9.80
C ILE A 1029 -9.57 -37.98 -8.89
N VAL A 1030 -8.68 -38.07 -7.89
CA VAL A 1030 -8.46 -37.01 -6.88
C VAL A 1030 -8.03 -35.70 -7.54
N GLY A 1031 -7.00 -35.71 -8.38
CA GLY A 1031 -6.48 -34.51 -9.02
C GLY A 1031 -7.50 -33.81 -9.91
N ASN A 1032 -8.36 -34.56 -10.60
CA ASN A 1032 -9.43 -33.96 -11.41
C ASN A 1032 -10.57 -33.37 -10.56
N LEU A 1033 -10.90 -33.97 -9.42
CA LEU A 1033 -11.93 -33.45 -8.51
C LEU A 1033 -11.46 -32.23 -7.71
N TRP A 1034 -10.16 -31.97 -7.60
CA TRP A 1034 -9.67 -30.72 -6.99
C TRP A 1034 -9.95 -29.48 -7.83
N LEU A 1035 -10.07 -29.66 -9.14
CA LEU A 1035 -10.18 -28.60 -10.14
C LEU A 1035 -11.63 -28.27 -10.53
N THR A 1036 -12.60 -28.89 -9.87
CA THR A 1036 -14.02 -28.70 -10.21
C THR A 1036 -14.94 -28.76 -9.00
N SER A 1037 -16.04 -28.02 -9.09
CA SER A 1037 -17.18 -28.13 -8.17
C SER A 1037 -18.35 -28.93 -8.79
N ALA A 1038 -18.16 -29.51 -9.98
CA ALA A 1038 -19.18 -30.26 -10.69
C ALA A 1038 -19.39 -31.67 -10.08
N GLN A 1039 -20.51 -32.29 -10.45
CA GLN A 1039 -20.79 -33.69 -10.12
C GLN A 1039 -19.69 -34.62 -10.66
N GLN A 1040 -19.31 -35.64 -9.89
CA GLN A 1040 -18.41 -36.68 -10.40
C GLN A 1040 -19.04 -37.41 -11.58
N THR A 1041 -18.20 -37.88 -12.51
CA THR A 1041 -18.67 -38.66 -13.66
C THR A 1041 -18.98 -40.11 -13.27
N GLY A 1042 -19.87 -40.78 -14.00
CA GLY A 1042 -20.08 -42.23 -13.84
C GLY A 1042 -18.82 -43.06 -14.12
N THR A 1043 -17.90 -42.54 -14.94
CA THR A 1043 -16.56 -43.11 -15.14
C THR A 1043 -15.75 -43.13 -13.86
N TYR A 1044 -15.79 -42.06 -13.06
CA TYR A 1044 -15.07 -42.01 -11.78
C TYR A 1044 -15.68 -42.96 -10.74
N GLU A 1045 -17.01 -43.10 -10.74
CA GLU A 1045 -17.71 -44.10 -9.91
C GLU A 1045 -17.26 -45.52 -10.25
N THR A 1046 -17.21 -45.85 -11.55
CA THR A 1046 -16.77 -47.16 -12.05
C THR A 1046 -15.29 -47.40 -11.73
N LYS A 1047 -14.41 -46.44 -12.04
CA LYS A 1047 -12.97 -46.54 -11.73
C LYS A 1047 -12.70 -46.75 -10.24
N LEU A 1048 -13.42 -46.04 -9.36
CA LEU A 1048 -13.27 -46.22 -7.91
C LEU A 1048 -13.72 -47.62 -7.47
N ALA A 1049 -14.83 -48.13 -8.03
CA ALA A 1049 -15.31 -49.49 -7.73
C ALA A 1049 -14.31 -50.56 -8.22
N ASP A 1050 -13.77 -50.42 -9.43
CA ASP A 1050 -12.77 -51.33 -10.00
C ASP A 1050 -11.47 -51.29 -9.21
N ALA A 1051 -11.01 -50.11 -8.82
CA ALA A 1051 -9.81 -49.96 -7.98
C ALA A 1051 -10.01 -50.62 -6.61
N LYS A 1052 -11.17 -50.45 -5.97
CA LYS A 1052 -11.51 -51.14 -4.71
C LYS A 1052 -11.47 -52.66 -4.86
N LYS A 1053 -12.03 -53.19 -5.95
CA LYS A 1053 -12.02 -54.63 -6.26
C LYS A 1053 -10.61 -55.16 -6.48
N ALA A 1054 -9.78 -54.43 -7.23
CA ALA A 1054 -8.40 -54.81 -7.52
C ALA A 1054 -7.46 -54.68 -6.31
N PHE A 1055 -7.72 -53.73 -5.41
CA PHE A 1055 -6.87 -53.49 -4.24
C PHE A 1055 -6.95 -54.60 -3.18
N GLY A 1056 -8.10 -55.25 -2.99
CA GLY A 1056 -8.29 -56.29 -1.97
C GLY A 1056 -7.23 -57.42 -2.01
N PRO A 1057 -7.04 -58.10 -3.16
CA PRO A 1057 -5.98 -59.10 -3.31
C PRO A 1057 -4.56 -58.54 -3.11
N VAL A 1058 -4.27 -57.36 -3.67
CA VAL A 1058 -2.95 -56.71 -3.57
C VAL A 1058 -2.61 -56.37 -2.11
N TYR A 1059 -3.58 -55.85 -1.36
CA TYR A 1059 -3.45 -55.59 0.07
C TYR A 1059 -3.14 -56.88 0.85
N GLY A 1060 -3.82 -57.99 0.52
CA GLY A 1060 -3.54 -59.30 1.09
C GLY A 1060 -2.11 -59.78 0.81
N GLU A 1061 -1.61 -59.59 -0.42
CA GLU A 1061 -0.24 -59.92 -0.80
C GLU A 1061 0.80 -59.07 -0.04
N VAL A 1062 0.56 -57.76 0.14
CA VAL A 1062 1.45 -56.89 0.94
C VAL A 1062 1.45 -57.33 2.41
N LYS A 1063 0.30 -57.74 2.96
CA LYS A 1063 0.21 -58.27 4.33
C LYS A 1063 1.00 -59.57 4.49
N ALA A 1064 0.90 -60.49 3.53
CA ALA A 1064 1.71 -61.71 3.53
C ALA A 1064 3.21 -61.42 3.36
N LEU A 1065 3.56 -60.43 2.54
CA LEU A 1065 4.93 -59.98 2.37
C LEU A 1065 5.50 -59.39 3.66
N LYS A 1066 4.71 -58.59 4.39
CA LYS A 1066 5.07 -58.08 5.72
C LYS A 1066 5.47 -59.22 6.66
N GLU A 1067 4.63 -60.26 6.76
CA GLU A 1067 4.90 -61.42 7.61
C GLU A 1067 6.18 -62.16 7.19
N ARG A 1068 6.45 -62.28 5.88
CA ARG A 1068 7.70 -62.87 5.35
C ARG A 1068 8.94 -62.06 5.72
N VAL A 1069 8.88 -60.74 5.60
CA VAL A 1069 10.00 -59.86 5.97
C VAL A 1069 10.26 -59.92 7.48
N GLU A 1070 9.21 -59.91 8.31
CA GLU A 1070 9.33 -60.05 9.77
C GLU A 1070 9.94 -61.40 10.17
N ALA A 1071 9.57 -62.49 9.49
CA ALA A 1071 10.18 -63.81 9.71
C ALA A 1071 11.66 -63.85 9.30
N LEU A 1072 12.02 -63.19 8.19
CA LEU A 1072 13.41 -63.06 7.75
C LEU A 1072 14.24 -62.26 8.76
N GLU A 1073 13.71 -61.15 9.26
CA GLU A 1073 14.37 -60.34 10.29
C GLU A 1073 14.58 -61.12 11.60
N LYS A 1074 13.60 -61.91 12.03
CA LYS A 1074 13.75 -62.82 13.19
C LYS A 1074 14.86 -63.84 12.96
N THR A 1075 15.01 -64.31 11.72
CA THR A 1075 16.11 -65.22 11.34
C THR A 1075 17.47 -64.50 11.39
N LEU A 1076 17.53 -63.22 11.02
CA LEU A 1076 18.74 -62.42 11.15
C LEU A 1076 19.16 -62.20 12.61
N ASP A 1077 18.21 -62.04 13.53
CA ASP A 1077 18.49 -61.91 14.97
C ASP A 1077 19.08 -63.21 15.54
N ASN A 1078 18.50 -64.37 15.21
CA ASN A 1078 19.04 -65.67 15.59
C ASN A 1078 20.48 -65.88 15.10
N ASN A 1079 20.83 -65.25 13.98
CA ASN A 1079 22.13 -65.35 13.32
C ASN A 1079 23.10 -64.21 13.67
N LYS A 1080 22.75 -63.35 14.64
CA LYS A 1080 23.57 -62.22 15.11
C LYS A 1080 24.00 -61.25 13.99
N ALA A 1081 23.14 -61.04 12.98
CA ALA A 1081 23.44 -60.12 11.89
C ALA A 1081 23.42 -58.65 12.36
N PRO A 1082 24.28 -57.76 11.81
CA PRO A 1082 24.28 -56.32 12.14
C PRO A 1082 22.91 -55.66 11.93
N TYR A 1083 22.54 -54.71 12.79
CA TYR A 1083 21.23 -54.03 12.78
C TYR A 1083 20.78 -53.58 11.38
N THR A 1084 19.47 -53.72 11.13
CA THR A 1084 18.78 -53.25 9.93
C THR A 1084 17.57 -52.41 10.36
N PRO A 1085 17.22 -51.33 9.64
CA PRO A 1085 16.03 -50.54 9.95
C PRO A 1085 14.77 -51.40 10.06
N GLY A 1086 13.91 -51.11 11.05
CA GLY A 1086 12.66 -51.84 11.30
C GLY A 1086 12.77 -53.09 12.17
N ARG A 1087 14.00 -53.53 12.50
CA ARG A 1087 14.27 -54.70 13.37
C ARG A 1087 14.69 -54.27 14.77
N PHE A 1088 14.12 -54.83 15.83
CA PHE A 1088 14.55 -54.53 17.20
C PHE A 1088 15.63 -55.54 17.65
N PRO A 1089 16.84 -55.10 18.06
CA PRO A 1089 17.91 -56.02 18.43
C PRO A 1089 17.59 -56.77 19.73
N ASP A 1090 17.75 -58.09 19.72
CA ASP A 1090 17.58 -58.93 20.91
C ASP A 1090 18.83 -58.82 21.83
N TYR A 1091 18.64 -58.28 23.04
CA TYR A 1091 19.66 -58.27 24.08
C TYR A 1091 19.39 -59.38 25.09
N LYS A 1092 20.11 -60.50 24.95
CA LYS A 1092 20.18 -61.53 25.99
C LYS A 1092 21.21 -61.09 27.04
N GLY A 1093 20.80 -60.24 27.97
CA GLY A 1093 21.58 -59.99 29.19
C GLY A 1093 21.64 -61.26 30.02
N ASN A 1094 22.84 -61.72 30.37
CA ASN A 1094 23.01 -62.68 31.46
C ASN A 1094 22.75 -61.99 32.80
#